data_AF-A0A7Y0A2Y3-F1
#
_entry.id   AF-A0A7Y0A2Y3-F1
#
_cell.length_a   1.000
_cell.length_b   1.000
_cell.length_c   1.000
_cell.angle_alpha   90.00
_cell.angle_beta   90.00
_cell.angle_gamma   90.00
#
_symmetry.space_group_name_H-M   'P 1'
#
loop_
_entity.id
_entity.type
_entity.pdbx_description
1 polymer ?
#
loop_
_entity_poly.entity_id
_entity_poly.type
_entity_poly.pdbx_seq_one_letter_code
_entity_poly.pdbx_strand_id
1 'polypeptide(L)'
;NGSLNVNGSVDNNGSLNTSGDNGTTNIGGDLNNSGNVSTTDNGTLNVTGNLSNNGTIDTDNGSLNVNGSVDNNGSLNTSGDNGTTNIGGDLNNSGNVSTTDNGTLNVTGNVSNNENGTIDTSNGGSTDFNGNVQNNGTIEADSGSLTFNGSVENNGTLNVTNGTVNVGSNGSLTTDNGTTNIDGELNNDGNISTTDNGTLNVTGNVSNNGTMSTSNGGSTDIGGNLSNNGTIETDNGSLNVNGSVNNNGTLNTSDNGTTNIGGDLNNSGNVSTTDNGTLNVTGNVSNNGTIDTDNGSLNVNGSVDNNGSLNTSGDNGTTNIGGDLNNSGNVSTTDNGTLNVTGNVSNDENGTIDTSNGGSTDINGSLDNNGTVDTDNGSLNVNGSVDNNGSLNTSGDNGTTNIGGDLNNSGNVSTTDNGTLNVTGDVSNNGSLDTSNGGSTDINGNLSNNGTVDTDNGSLNVNGSVDNNGSLNTSGDNGTTNIGGDLNNSGNVSTTDNGTLNVTGNVSNDENGTIDTSNGGSTDINGSLSNNGTVDTDNGSLNVNGSVDNNGSLNTSGDNGTTNIGGDLNNSGNVSTTDNGTLNVTGDVSNDENGTLDTSNGGSTDINGNLSNNGTIDTDNGSLNVNGSVDNNGSLNTTANGTTSIGGDLNNSGNVSTTDNGTLNVTGNVSNDENGTLDTSNGGSTDINGNLSNNGTVDTDNGSLNVNGSVDNNGSLNTSGDNGTTSIGGDLNNSGNVSTTDNGTLNVTGNVSNDENGTLDTSNGGSTDINGNLSNNGSIDTDNGSLNVNGSVDNNGSLNTSGDNGTTSIGGDLNNSGNVSTTDNGTLNVTGNVSNDENGTIDSSNGGSTDVGGNLSNNGTVDTDNGSLNVNGSVDNNGSLNTSGDNGTTSIGGDLNNSGNVSTTDNGTLNVTGNVSNDENGTIDTSNGGSTDINGNLSNNGTVDTDNGSLNVNGSVDNNGSLNTSGDNGTTSIGGDLNNSGNVSTTDNGTLNVTGNVSNDESGTIDTSNGGSTDIGGNLSNNGTVDTDNGSLNVNGSVDNNGSLNTSGDNGTTSIGGDLNNSGNVSTTDNGSLNVNGSVDNNGTLNTTANGTTSIGGDLNNSGNVSTTDNGTLNVTGNVSNDENGTIDT
;
A
#
# COMPACT_ATOMS: atom_id res chain seq x y z
N ASN A 1 118.27 -7.54 48.95
CA ASN A 1 118.20 -6.40 49.92
C ASN A 1 119.30 -5.35 49.75
N GLY A 2 119.66 -4.94 48.53
CA GLY A 2 120.50 -3.75 48.31
C GLY A 2 119.62 -2.54 48.01
N SER A 3 119.86 -1.39 48.64
CA SER A 3 119.20 -0.11 48.31
C SER A 3 120.24 0.92 47.87
N LEU A 4 120.05 1.54 46.71
CA LEU A 4 120.88 2.61 46.17
C LEU A 4 120.11 3.93 46.27
N ASN A 5 120.50 4.79 47.21
CA ASN A 5 119.93 6.14 47.34
C ASN A 5 120.89 7.19 46.81
N VAL A 6 120.50 7.88 45.74
CA VAL A 6 121.22 9.03 45.17
C VAL A 6 120.37 10.26 45.43
N ASN A 7 120.87 11.25 46.18
CA ASN A 7 120.06 12.44 46.51
C ASN A 7 119.97 13.51 45.39
N GLY A 8 120.72 13.36 44.28
CA GLY A 8 120.76 14.31 43.16
C GLY A 8 120.51 13.63 41.81
N SER A 9 120.67 14.34 40.69
CA SER A 9 120.44 13.80 39.34
C SER A 9 121.49 12.76 38.92
N VAL A 10 121.09 11.84 38.03
CA VAL A 10 121.91 10.73 37.51
C VAL A 10 121.93 10.76 35.99
N ASP A 11 123.12 10.86 35.41
CA ASP A 11 123.35 10.67 33.97
C ASP A 11 123.91 9.26 33.73
N ASN A 12 123.08 8.33 33.25
CA ASN A 12 123.49 6.95 32.98
C ASN A 12 123.80 6.73 31.50
N ASN A 13 125.08 6.55 31.18
CA ASN A 13 125.54 6.18 29.83
C ASN A 13 126.06 4.72 29.78
N GLY A 14 125.91 3.95 30.86
CA GLY A 14 126.49 2.61 31.07
C GLY A 14 125.43 1.56 31.44
N SER A 15 125.61 0.83 32.54
CA SER A 15 124.60 -0.10 33.09
C SER A 15 124.36 0.23 34.56
N LEU A 16 123.11 0.47 34.95
CA LEU A 16 122.70 0.71 36.33
C LEU A 16 121.79 -0.44 36.77
N ASN A 17 122.36 -1.39 37.52
CA ASN A 17 121.65 -2.62 37.86
C ASN A 17 121.43 -2.73 39.37
N THR A 18 120.20 -3.03 39.78
CA THR A 18 119.89 -3.48 41.14
C THR A 18 119.36 -4.90 41.15
N SER A 19 120.09 -5.77 41.84
CA SER A 19 119.81 -7.20 41.91
C SER A 19 119.50 -7.66 43.34
N GLY A 20 118.49 -8.52 43.48
CA GLY A 20 118.14 -9.26 44.69
C GLY A 20 116.84 -8.81 45.36
N ASP A 21 116.11 -9.77 45.96
CA ASP A 21 114.77 -9.60 46.55
C ASP A 21 114.52 -8.20 47.15
N ASN A 22 113.54 -7.49 46.58
CA ASN A 22 113.05 -6.15 46.97
C ASN A 22 114.14 -5.05 47.03
N GLY A 23 115.13 -5.08 46.12
CA GLY A 23 116.14 -4.01 46.03
C GLY A 23 115.55 -2.67 45.60
N THR A 24 115.97 -1.54 46.17
CA THR A 24 115.40 -0.22 45.85
C THR A 24 116.46 0.77 45.37
N THR A 25 116.31 1.33 44.17
CA THR A 25 117.08 2.48 43.70
C THR A 25 116.24 3.73 43.84
N ASN A 26 116.61 4.66 44.72
CA ASN A 26 115.96 5.96 44.83
C ASN A 26 116.88 7.04 44.27
N ILE A 27 116.39 7.83 43.33
CA ILE A 27 117.05 8.99 42.74
C ILE A 27 116.26 10.24 43.16
N GLY A 28 116.93 11.13 43.87
CA GLY A 28 116.43 12.36 44.48
C GLY A 28 116.24 13.52 43.50
N GLY A 29 116.85 13.42 42.31
CA GLY A 29 116.78 14.40 41.21
C GLY A 29 116.40 13.74 39.88
N ASP A 30 116.82 14.32 38.75
CA ASP A 30 116.49 13.82 37.40
C ASP A 30 117.31 12.58 37.02
N LEU A 31 116.77 11.68 36.18
CA LEU A 31 117.50 10.56 35.58
C LEU A 31 117.56 10.75 34.07
N ASN A 32 118.76 10.99 33.52
CA ASN A 32 119.02 11.00 32.08
C ASN A 32 119.68 9.66 31.69
N ASN A 33 118.92 8.76 31.10
CA ASN A 33 119.39 7.44 30.69
C ASN A 33 119.66 7.36 29.19
N SER A 34 120.90 7.10 28.80
CA SER A 34 121.29 6.71 27.44
C SER A 34 121.92 5.30 27.37
N GLY A 35 122.08 4.65 28.54
CA GLY A 35 122.59 3.28 28.69
C GLY A 35 121.48 2.27 29.06
N ASN A 36 121.81 1.24 29.84
CA ASN A 36 120.85 0.26 30.37
C ASN A 36 120.59 0.50 31.86
N VAL A 37 119.35 0.41 32.32
CA VAL A 37 118.99 0.37 33.75
C VAL A 37 118.18 -0.89 33.95
N SER A 38 118.57 -1.77 34.88
CA SER A 38 117.82 -3.00 35.12
C SER A 38 117.56 -3.25 36.62
N THR A 39 116.33 -3.60 36.99
CA THR A 39 116.02 -4.08 38.35
C THR A 39 115.45 -5.50 38.28
N THR A 40 115.97 -6.43 39.08
CA THR A 40 115.48 -7.83 39.13
C THR A 40 114.94 -8.18 40.52
N ASP A 41 114.15 -9.26 40.61
CA ASP A 41 113.64 -9.84 41.86
C ASP A 41 112.79 -8.86 42.72
N ASN A 42 111.70 -8.33 42.16
CA ASN A 42 110.83 -7.34 42.82
C ASN A 42 111.51 -6.01 43.19
N GLY A 43 112.52 -5.61 42.41
CA GLY A 43 113.25 -4.37 42.64
C GLY A 43 112.44 -3.12 42.30
N THR A 44 112.65 -2.00 43.01
CA THR A 44 111.98 -0.72 42.75
C THR A 44 112.97 0.35 42.30
N LEU A 45 112.71 1.04 41.19
CA LEU A 45 113.38 2.27 40.80
C LEU A 45 112.46 3.47 41.07
N ASN A 46 112.79 4.28 42.07
CA ASN A 46 112.11 5.54 42.35
C ASN A 46 112.94 6.71 41.80
N VAL A 47 112.34 7.58 41.00
CA VAL A 47 112.91 8.85 40.53
C VAL A 47 112.00 9.96 40.99
N THR A 48 112.51 10.88 41.81
CA THR A 48 111.71 12.00 42.32
C THR A 48 111.68 13.21 41.36
N GLY A 49 112.70 13.36 40.49
CA GLY A 49 112.74 14.35 39.40
C GLY A 49 112.20 13.80 38.08
N ASN A 50 112.60 14.42 36.95
CA ASN A 50 112.22 14.01 35.60
C ASN A 50 113.07 12.82 35.11
N LEU A 51 112.53 12.02 34.20
CA LEU A 51 113.22 10.90 33.54
C LEU A 51 113.32 11.17 32.04
N SER A 52 114.52 11.38 31.52
CA SER A 52 114.78 11.38 30.07
C SER A 52 115.43 10.07 29.66
N ASN A 53 114.76 9.25 28.85
CA ASN A 53 115.23 7.94 28.45
C ASN A 53 115.45 7.85 26.93
N ASN A 54 116.72 7.76 26.54
CA ASN A 54 117.18 7.43 25.19
C ASN A 54 117.82 6.03 25.11
N GLY A 55 117.91 5.31 26.24
CA GLY A 55 118.49 3.97 26.37
C GLY A 55 117.44 2.89 26.66
N THR A 56 117.78 1.89 27.46
CA THR A 56 116.83 0.86 27.93
C THR A 56 116.70 0.93 29.45
N ILE A 57 115.47 0.86 29.96
CA ILE A 57 115.15 0.66 31.37
C ILE A 57 114.30 -0.59 31.44
N ASP A 58 114.65 -1.53 32.29
CA ASP A 58 114.00 -2.84 32.40
C ASP A 58 113.75 -3.20 33.87
N THR A 59 112.50 -3.36 34.30
CA THR A 59 112.18 -3.78 35.67
C THR A 59 111.46 -5.12 35.69
N ASP A 60 112.19 -6.18 36.01
CA ASP A 60 111.67 -7.54 36.12
C ASP A 60 111.02 -7.78 37.50
N ASN A 61 109.73 -8.11 37.48
CA ASN A 61 108.83 -8.33 38.61
C ASN A 61 108.77 -7.13 39.60
N GLY A 62 109.27 -5.97 39.17
CA GLY A 62 109.63 -4.81 39.99
C GLY A 62 108.78 -3.57 39.74
N SER A 63 109.14 -2.42 40.30
CA SER A 63 108.36 -1.19 40.12
C SER A 63 109.22 0.00 39.71
N LEU A 64 108.81 0.71 38.66
CA LEU A 64 109.33 2.01 38.29
C LEU A 64 108.36 3.09 38.79
N ASN A 65 108.79 3.95 39.70
CA ASN A 65 108.00 5.10 40.14
C ASN A 65 108.75 6.39 39.80
N VAL A 66 108.20 7.22 38.92
CA VAL A 66 108.75 8.54 38.58
C VAL A 66 107.76 9.59 39.06
N ASN A 67 108.14 10.48 39.98
CA ASN A 67 107.24 11.56 40.42
C ASN A 67 107.19 12.72 39.41
N GLY A 68 108.27 12.98 38.66
CA GLY A 68 108.34 14.02 37.62
C GLY A 68 107.87 13.53 36.24
N SER A 69 108.13 14.32 35.20
CA SER A 69 107.78 13.99 33.81
C SER A 69 108.76 13.00 33.20
N VAL A 70 108.29 12.19 32.26
CA VAL A 70 109.06 11.20 31.49
C VAL A 70 109.11 11.63 30.02
N ASP A 71 110.31 11.78 29.46
CA ASP A 71 110.56 11.96 28.02
C ASP A 71 111.29 10.73 27.49
N ASN A 72 110.58 9.86 26.76
CA ASN A 72 111.05 8.55 26.34
C ASN A 72 111.22 8.48 24.81
N ASN A 73 112.47 8.40 24.35
CA ASN A 73 112.83 8.03 22.98
C ASN A 73 113.53 6.65 22.91
N GLY A 74 113.75 6.00 24.06
CA GLY A 74 114.37 4.68 24.21
C GLY A 74 113.34 3.58 24.45
N SER A 75 113.66 2.59 25.29
CA SER A 75 112.73 1.54 25.75
C SER A 75 112.57 1.59 27.26
N LEU A 76 111.34 1.61 27.74
CA LEU A 76 110.94 1.55 29.15
C LEU A 76 110.12 0.27 29.37
N ASN A 77 110.74 -0.79 29.82
CA ASN A 77 110.14 -2.11 29.94
C ASN A 77 109.95 -2.46 31.42
N THR A 78 108.79 -3.00 31.75
CA THR A 78 108.52 -3.59 33.07
C THR A 78 107.81 -4.93 32.86
N SER A 79 108.19 -5.98 33.59
CA SER A 79 107.64 -7.34 33.40
C SER A 79 107.23 -7.96 34.73
N GLY A 80 106.38 -8.99 34.72
CA GLY A 80 106.02 -9.85 35.86
C GLY A 80 104.79 -9.43 36.68
N ASP A 81 104.22 -10.38 37.45
CA ASP A 81 102.89 -10.27 38.10
C ASP A 81 102.71 -9.09 39.09
N ASN A 82 103.82 -8.50 39.58
CA ASN A 82 103.81 -7.30 40.45
C ASN A 82 104.48 -6.09 39.78
N GLY A 83 104.72 -6.15 38.47
CA GLY A 83 105.30 -5.09 37.66
C GLY A 83 104.46 -3.82 37.79
N THR A 84 105.02 -2.69 38.23
CA THR A 84 104.28 -1.41 38.18
C THR A 84 105.13 -0.27 37.66
N THR A 85 104.63 0.44 36.66
CA THR A 85 105.17 1.72 36.21
C THR A 85 104.22 2.83 36.63
N ASN A 86 104.61 3.61 37.63
CA ASN A 86 103.86 4.79 38.07
C ASN A 86 104.59 6.06 37.61
N ILE A 87 103.92 6.89 36.81
CA ILE A 87 104.43 8.18 36.36
C ILE A 87 103.52 9.29 36.91
N GLY A 88 104.08 10.08 37.82
CA GLY A 88 103.45 11.19 38.52
C GLY A 88 103.24 12.44 37.65
N GLY A 89 104.16 12.71 36.72
CA GLY A 89 104.12 13.84 35.77
C GLY A 89 103.67 13.46 34.36
N ASP A 90 103.99 14.31 33.39
CA ASP A 90 103.64 14.08 31.97
C ASP A 90 104.53 13.00 31.34
N LEU A 91 103.98 12.16 30.45
CA LEU A 91 104.71 11.19 29.63
C LEU A 91 104.73 11.65 28.18
N ASN A 92 105.89 12.08 27.67
CA ASN A 92 106.12 12.29 26.24
C ASN A 92 106.87 11.08 25.67
N ASN A 93 106.23 10.31 24.80
CA ASN A 93 106.77 9.07 24.27
C ASN A 93 106.96 9.17 22.74
N SER A 94 108.19 8.97 22.28
CA SER A 94 108.52 8.70 20.87
C SER A 94 109.32 7.40 20.69
N GLY A 95 109.50 6.64 21.77
CA GLY A 95 110.16 5.33 21.82
C GLY A 95 109.17 4.23 22.22
N ASN A 96 109.60 3.25 23.01
CA ASN A 96 108.76 2.15 23.51
C ASN A 96 108.55 2.27 25.03
N VAL A 97 107.31 2.16 25.49
CA VAL A 97 106.95 1.94 26.89
C VAL A 97 106.18 0.63 26.95
N SER A 98 106.73 -0.39 27.58
CA SER A 98 106.15 -1.73 27.63
C SER A 98 105.96 -2.22 29.06
N THR A 99 104.77 -2.73 29.39
CA THR A 99 104.49 -3.40 30.67
C THR A 99 103.85 -4.77 30.41
N THR A 100 104.56 -5.87 30.71
CA THR A 100 104.12 -7.24 30.38
C THR A 100 103.86 -8.11 31.61
N ASP A 101 103.15 -9.23 31.41
CA ASP A 101 102.88 -10.30 32.38
C ASP A 101 102.12 -9.81 33.64
N ASN A 102 100.89 -9.31 33.46
CA ASN A 102 100.05 -8.70 34.51
C ASN A 102 100.60 -7.40 35.15
N GLY A 103 101.58 -6.75 34.53
CA GLY A 103 102.11 -5.46 34.97
C GLY A 103 101.09 -4.30 34.87
N THR A 104 101.23 -3.28 35.72
CA THR A 104 100.37 -2.09 35.72
C THR A 104 101.12 -0.84 35.27
N LEU A 105 100.60 -0.12 34.28
CA LEU A 105 101.04 1.22 33.91
C LEU A 105 100.03 2.25 34.43
N ASN A 106 100.47 3.17 35.29
CA ASN A 106 99.64 4.26 35.79
C ASN A 106 100.31 5.59 35.49
N VAL A 107 99.65 6.45 34.73
CA VAL A 107 100.13 7.79 34.42
C VAL A 107 99.13 8.82 34.93
N THR A 108 99.58 9.67 35.85
CA THR A 108 98.72 10.72 36.43
C THR A 108 98.79 12.05 35.70
N GLY A 109 99.89 12.36 35.00
CA GLY A 109 99.99 13.52 34.11
C GLY A 109 99.49 13.26 32.69
N ASN A 110 99.72 14.20 31.79
CA ASN A 110 99.30 14.07 30.38
C ASN A 110 100.24 13.12 29.63
N VAL A 111 99.70 12.36 28.68
CA VAL A 111 100.44 11.46 27.80
C VAL A 111 100.43 12.03 26.38
N SER A 112 101.60 12.25 25.80
CA SER A 112 101.79 12.55 24.37
C SER A 112 102.53 11.38 23.73
N ASN A 113 101.81 10.48 23.07
CA ASN A 113 102.41 9.39 22.30
C ASN A 113 102.57 9.85 20.84
N ASN A 114 103.77 10.26 20.48
CA ASN A 114 104.09 10.82 19.17
C ASN A 114 104.04 9.74 18.07
N GLU A 115 104.11 10.10 16.78
CA GLU A 115 103.96 9.17 15.63
C GLU A 115 104.81 7.88 15.70
N ASN A 116 106.01 7.94 16.27
CA ASN A 116 106.91 6.77 16.41
C ASN A 116 106.82 6.09 17.79
N GLY A 117 106.01 6.62 18.69
CA GLY A 117 105.84 6.13 20.04
C GLY A 117 104.95 4.88 20.09
N THR A 118 105.38 3.89 20.87
CA THR A 118 104.61 2.69 21.22
C THR A 118 104.43 2.64 22.73
N ILE A 119 103.20 2.47 23.18
CA ILE A 119 102.87 2.08 24.56
C ILE A 119 102.22 0.70 24.48
N ASP A 120 102.84 -0.33 25.05
CA ASP A 120 102.43 -1.73 24.94
C ASP A 120 102.21 -2.33 26.34
N THR A 121 100.99 -2.72 26.67
CA THR A 121 100.65 -3.34 27.95
C THR A 121 100.07 -4.75 27.77
N SER A 122 100.92 -5.65 27.29
CA SER A 122 100.55 -7.02 26.89
C SER A 122 100.60 -8.09 28.01
N ASN A 123 100.02 -9.28 27.76
CA ASN A 123 99.96 -10.43 28.69
C ASN A 123 99.26 -10.16 30.04
N GLY A 124 98.09 -9.53 30.05
CA GLY A 124 97.26 -9.37 31.26
C GLY A 124 97.48 -8.07 32.04
N GLY A 125 98.28 -7.15 31.50
CA GLY A 125 98.61 -5.88 32.16
C GLY A 125 97.45 -4.88 32.22
N SER A 126 97.42 -4.04 33.25
CA SER A 126 96.40 -2.98 33.41
C SER A 126 97.00 -1.61 33.15
N THR A 127 96.32 -0.74 32.40
CA THR A 127 96.77 0.63 32.16
C THR A 127 95.72 1.62 32.62
N ASP A 128 96.09 2.55 33.51
CA ASP A 128 95.23 3.62 33.98
C ASP A 128 95.80 4.98 33.54
N PHE A 129 95.13 5.64 32.60
CA PHE A 129 95.44 7.01 32.22
C PHE A 129 94.52 7.98 32.96
N ASN A 130 95.09 8.71 33.92
CA ASN A 130 94.35 9.66 34.75
C ASN A 130 94.45 11.12 34.24
N GLY A 131 95.42 11.43 33.38
CA GLY A 131 95.53 12.71 32.65
C GLY A 131 95.05 12.61 31.21
N ASN A 132 95.23 13.67 30.41
CA ASN A 132 94.84 13.66 28.99
C ASN A 132 95.84 12.87 28.15
N VAL A 133 95.37 12.08 27.18
CA VAL A 133 96.19 11.29 26.27
C VAL A 133 96.01 11.83 24.85
N GLN A 134 97.10 12.23 24.21
CA GLN A 134 97.16 12.47 22.77
C GLN A 134 97.95 11.33 22.14
N ASN A 135 97.27 10.48 21.35
CA ASN A 135 97.90 9.36 20.67
C ASN A 135 97.97 9.61 19.17
N ASN A 136 99.17 9.93 18.69
CA ASN A 136 99.52 9.96 17.26
C ASN A 136 100.32 8.71 16.83
N GLY A 137 100.81 7.92 17.80
CA GLY A 137 101.58 6.68 17.60
C GLY A 137 100.73 5.43 17.73
N THR A 138 101.25 4.41 18.41
CA THR A 138 100.53 3.15 18.70
C THR A 138 100.40 2.94 20.20
N ILE A 139 99.19 2.61 20.67
CA ILE A 139 98.95 2.07 22.01
C ILE A 139 98.40 0.65 21.83
N GLU A 140 99.02 -0.34 22.46
CA GLU A 140 98.62 -1.75 22.44
C GLU A 140 98.38 -2.24 23.87
N ALA A 141 97.35 -3.05 24.09
CA ALA A 141 97.11 -3.78 25.32
C ALA A 141 96.65 -5.20 25.01
N ASP A 142 97.05 -6.21 25.78
CA ASP A 142 96.62 -7.60 25.60
C ASP A 142 96.20 -8.24 26.93
N SER A 143 95.01 -8.83 26.96
CA SER A 143 94.43 -9.66 28.03
C SER A 143 94.19 -8.97 29.38
N GLY A 144 94.22 -7.63 29.45
CA GLY A 144 94.02 -6.84 30.67
C GLY A 144 93.05 -5.65 30.52
N SER A 145 93.09 -4.70 31.45
CA SER A 145 92.16 -3.55 31.49
C SER A 145 92.85 -2.25 31.08
N LEU A 146 92.23 -1.48 30.18
CA LEU A 146 92.66 -0.13 29.81
C LEU A 146 91.60 0.89 30.26
N THR A 147 91.96 1.70 31.25
CA THR A 147 91.07 2.67 31.88
C THR A 147 91.44 4.09 31.46
N PHE A 148 90.45 4.85 31.00
CA PHE A 148 90.57 6.26 30.66
C PHE A 148 89.74 7.09 31.64
N ASN A 149 90.42 7.81 32.54
CA ASN A 149 89.79 8.73 33.48
C ASN A 149 89.94 10.21 33.07
N GLY A 150 90.83 10.50 32.11
CA GLY A 150 90.98 11.80 31.44
C GLY A 150 90.54 11.76 29.96
N SER A 151 90.81 12.82 29.20
CA SER A 151 90.45 12.91 27.77
C SER A 151 91.49 12.22 26.90
N VAL A 152 91.07 11.30 26.04
CA VAL A 152 91.90 10.64 25.02
C VAL A 152 91.52 11.16 23.65
N GLU A 153 92.51 11.62 22.90
CA GLU A 153 92.43 12.00 21.49
C GLU A 153 93.32 11.03 20.71
N ASN A 154 92.69 10.10 19.99
CA ASN A 154 93.36 9.07 19.21
C ASN A 154 93.34 9.40 17.72
N ASN A 155 94.47 9.87 17.22
CA ASN A 155 94.73 10.13 15.80
C ASN A 155 95.64 9.06 15.16
N GLY A 156 96.23 8.18 15.99
CA GLY A 156 97.05 7.04 15.59
C GLY A 156 96.27 5.73 15.68
N THR A 157 96.94 4.68 16.18
CA THR A 157 96.34 3.36 16.39
C THR A 157 96.24 3.05 17.88
N LEU A 158 95.08 2.60 18.33
CA LEU A 158 94.84 2.07 19.68
C LEU A 158 94.28 0.65 19.53
N ASN A 159 95.04 -0.37 19.93
CA ASN A 159 94.66 -1.77 19.84
C ASN A 159 94.55 -2.38 21.25
N VAL A 160 93.45 -3.05 21.56
CA VAL A 160 93.27 -3.84 22.77
C VAL A 160 92.89 -5.25 22.33
N THR A 161 93.61 -6.28 22.77
CA THR A 161 93.34 -7.69 22.43
C THR A 161 92.90 -8.45 23.68
N ASN A 162 91.82 -9.23 23.62
CA ASN A 162 91.25 -10.00 24.74
C ASN A 162 91.07 -9.22 26.06
N GLY A 163 90.88 -7.90 26.00
CA GLY A 163 90.90 -7.00 27.16
C GLY A 163 89.60 -6.22 27.37
N THR A 164 89.53 -5.46 28.46
CA THR A 164 88.40 -4.56 28.74
C THR A 164 88.85 -3.11 28.64
N VAL A 165 88.13 -2.28 27.90
CA VAL A 165 88.32 -0.82 27.91
C VAL A 165 87.25 -0.18 28.78
N ASN A 166 87.66 0.66 29.73
CA ASN A 166 86.76 1.39 30.63
C ASN A 166 86.96 2.89 30.44
N VAL A 167 85.93 3.60 29.97
CA VAL A 167 85.90 5.07 29.96
C VAL A 167 85.13 5.53 31.18
N GLY A 168 85.82 6.07 32.18
CA GLY A 168 85.20 6.52 33.43
C GLY A 168 84.32 7.74 33.24
N SER A 169 83.52 8.11 34.25
CA SER A 169 82.49 9.18 34.11
C SER A 169 83.00 10.57 33.75
N ASN A 170 84.28 10.87 34.00
CA ASN A 170 84.94 12.12 33.56
C ASN A 170 85.88 11.90 32.36
N GLY A 171 86.05 10.64 31.95
CA GLY A 171 86.91 10.25 30.86
C GLY A 171 86.25 10.46 29.51
N SER A 172 87.07 10.61 28.48
CA SER A 172 86.59 10.60 27.10
C SER A 172 87.54 9.86 26.19
N LEU A 173 87.00 9.20 25.15
CA LEU A 173 87.74 8.62 24.06
C LEU A 173 87.25 9.20 22.74
N THR A 174 88.03 10.08 22.15
CA THR A 174 87.81 10.63 20.81
C THR A 174 88.72 9.91 19.83
N THR A 175 88.17 9.32 18.79
CA THR A 175 88.92 8.78 17.64
C THR A 175 88.67 9.69 16.44
N ASP A 176 89.65 10.52 16.10
CA ASP A 176 89.62 11.50 15.00
C ASP A 176 90.67 11.10 13.96
N ASN A 177 90.25 10.74 12.75
CA ASN A 177 91.11 10.20 11.67
C ASN A 177 91.94 8.92 12.02
N GLY A 178 91.96 8.50 13.28
CA GLY A 178 92.69 7.34 13.80
C GLY A 178 91.87 6.05 13.79
N THR A 179 92.48 4.97 14.30
CA THR A 179 91.83 3.66 14.45
C THR A 179 91.86 3.17 15.90
N THR A 180 90.65 3.08 16.43
CA THR A 180 90.11 2.31 17.55
C THR A 180 89.94 0.79 17.36
N ASN A 181 90.74 -0.14 17.89
CA ASN A 181 90.40 -1.58 17.85
C ASN A 181 90.38 -2.19 19.25
N ILE A 182 89.26 -2.81 19.62
CA ILE A 182 89.04 -3.44 20.92
C ILE A 182 88.52 -4.86 20.65
N ASP A 183 89.40 -5.85 20.68
CA ASP A 183 89.03 -7.26 20.64
C ASP A 183 88.64 -7.75 22.04
N GLY A 184 87.53 -7.23 22.58
CA GLY A 184 87.09 -7.47 23.95
C GLY A 184 85.88 -6.60 24.35
N GLU A 185 85.70 -6.34 25.65
CA GLU A 185 84.55 -5.57 26.17
C GLU A 185 84.86 -4.07 26.27
N LEU A 186 83.86 -3.22 26.04
CA LEU A 186 83.95 -1.78 26.22
C LEU A 186 82.84 -1.29 27.17
N ASN A 187 83.24 -0.66 28.28
CA ASN A 187 82.34 0.00 29.22
C ASN A 187 82.52 1.52 29.14
N ASN A 188 81.44 2.24 28.84
CA ASN A 188 81.43 3.69 28.76
C ASN A 188 80.51 4.31 29.82
N ASP A 189 81.10 4.93 30.84
CA ASP A 189 80.38 5.80 31.77
C ASP A 189 80.62 7.30 31.45
N GLY A 190 81.54 7.62 30.53
CA GLY A 190 81.97 8.97 30.14
C GLY A 190 81.51 9.36 28.72
N ASN A 191 82.43 9.84 27.88
CA ASN A 191 82.12 10.26 26.51
C ASN A 191 82.99 9.57 25.45
N ILE A 192 82.39 8.86 24.50
CA ILE A 192 83.07 8.28 23.35
C ILE A 192 82.64 9.04 22.10
N SER A 193 83.60 9.49 21.29
CA SER A 193 83.34 10.17 20.02
C SER A 193 84.18 9.57 18.92
N THR A 194 83.56 9.29 17.77
CA THR A 194 84.22 8.88 16.54
C THR A 194 83.85 9.88 15.45
N THR A 195 84.83 10.60 14.93
CA THR A 195 84.61 11.75 14.04
C THR A 195 85.61 11.74 12.89
N ASP A 196 85.32 12.51 11.84
CA ASP A 196 86.25 12.86 10.76
C ASP A 196 86.91 11.62 10.12
N ASN A 197 86.09 10.62 9.76
CA ASN A 197 86.52 9.31 9.23
C ASN A 197 87.33 8.42 10.20
N GLY A 198 87.35 8.74 11.49
CA GLY A 198 87.87 7.86 12.53
C GLY A 198 87.07 6.55 12.61
N THR A 199 87.73 5.45 12.98
CA THR A 199 87.10 4.12 13.07
C THR A 199 87.24 3.55 14.48
N LEU A 200 86.14 3.11 15.10
CA LEU A 200 86.12 2.35 16.36
C LEU A 200 85.54 0.96 16.12
N ASN A 201 86.36 -0.07 16.21
CA ASN A 201 85.96 -1.46 16.12
C ASN A 201 86.01 -2.11 17.50
N VAL A 202 84.92 -2.70 17.94
CA VAL A 202 84.83 -3.49 19.17
C VAL A 202 84.33 -4.87 18.82
N THR A 203 85.07 -5.95 19.03
CA THR A 203 84.59 -7.30 18.67
C THR A 203 83.61 -7.87 19.71
N GLY A 204 83.73 -7.47 20.97
CA GLY A 204 82.90 -7.93 22.08
C GLY A 204 81.69 -7.04 22.38
N ASN A 205 81.18 -7.14 23.61
CA ASN A 205 79.99 -6.40 24.04
C ASN A 205 80.34 -4.97 24.46
N VAL A 206 79.37 -4.07 24.27
CA VAL A 206 79.46 -2.67 24.67
C VAL A 206 78.38 -2.36 25.70
N SER A 207 78.77 -1.74 26.82
CA SER A 207 77.86 -1.17 27.81
C SER A 207 78.01 0.35 27.85
N ASN A 208 76.99 1.08 27.44
CA ASN A 208 76.96 2.54 27.41
C ASN A 208 76.03 3.10 28.50
N ASN A 209 76.60 3.69 29.56
CA ASN A 209 75.89 4.52 30.54
C ASN A 209 76.16 6.02 30.33
N GLY A 210 77.19 6.37 29.55
CA GLY A 210 77.59 7.73 29.22
C GLY A 210 77.02 8.23 27.88
N THR A 211 77.84 8.93 27.10
CA THR A 211 77.51 9.37 25.73
C THR A 211 78.42 8.68 24.71
N MET A 212 77.87 8.20 23.61
CA MET A 212 78.61 7.70 22.46
C MET A 212 78.14 8.43 21.21
N SER A 213 79.05 9.05 20.46
CA SER A 213 78.74 9.80 19.24
C SER A 213 79.56 9.30 18.06
N THR A 214 78.90 9.12 16.92
CA THR A 214 79.49 8.82 15.61
C THR A 214 79.11 9.93 14.65
N SER A 215 80.09 10.69 14.15
CA SER A 215 79.78 11.83 13.29
C SER A 215 80.78 12.11 12.17
N ASN A 216 80.40 12.99 11.24
CA ASN A 216 81.29 13.52 10.18
C ASN A 216 82.06 12.44 9.39
N GLY A 217 81.38 11.36 8.99
CA GLY A 217 81.97 10.23 8.28
C GLY A 217 82.69 9.20 9.15
N GLY A 218 82.69 9.36 10.47
CA GLY A 218 83.19 8.36 11.42
C GLY A 218 82.39 7.05 11.40
N SER A 219 83.05 5.94 11.76
CA SER A 219 82.46 4.60 11.82
C SER A 219 82.70 3.93 13.16
N THR A 220 81.66 3.46 13.83
CA THR A 220 81.75 2.58 15.01
C THR A 220 81.14 1.21 14.68
N ASP A 221 81.95 0.16 14.74
CA ASP A 221 81.55 -1.22 14.49
C ASP A 221 81.64 -2.05 15.77
N ILE A 222 80.54 -2.63 16.21
CA ILE A 222 80.40 -3.47 17.41
C ILE A 222 80.03 -4.89 16.97
N GLY A 223 80.92 -5.86 17.23
CA GLY A 223 80.76 -7.26 16.90
C GLY A 223 79.82 -8.02 17.84
N GLY A 224 79.68 -7.57 19.10
CA GLY A 224 78.81 -8.16 20.12
C GLY A 224 77.48 -7.43 20.31
N ASN A 225 76.88 -7.60 21.49
CA ASN A 225 75.65 -6.90 21.89
C ASN A 225 75.96 -5.51 22.47
N LEU A 226 75.00 -4.60 22.35
CA LEU A 226 75.07 -3.25 22.88
C LEU A 226 73.96 -3.03 23.92
N SER A 227 74.34 -2.66 25.14
CA SER A 227 73.42 -2.22 26.19
C SER A 227 73.54 -0.71 26.36
N ASN A 228 72.49 0.04 26.03
CA ASN A 228 72.47 1.50 26.15
C ASN A 228 71.54 1.95 27.28
N ASN A 229 72.10 2.47 28.36
CA ASN A 229 71.39 3.24 29.40
C ASN A 229 71.68 4.74 29.33
N GLY A 230 72.62 5.17 28.46
CA GLY A 230 73.05 6.54 28.27
C GLY A 230 72.49 7.16 26.99
N THR A 231 73.31 7.90 26.25
CA THR A 231 72.95 8.51 24.97
C THR A 231 73.85 7.98 23.86
N ILE A 232 73.28 7.68 22.71
CA ILE A 232 73.97 7.34 21.47
C ILE A 232 73.48 8.28 20.38
N GLU A 233 74.41 8.92 19.68
CA GLU A 233 74.14 9.84 18.56
C GLU A 233 74.91 9.40 17.31
N THR A 234 74.21 9.24 16.20
CA THR A 234 74.78 8.95 14.88
C THR A 234 74.39 10.05 13.90
N ASP A 235 75.27 11.02 13.72
CA ASP A 235 75.05 12.25 12.93
C ASP A 235 75.99 12.27 11.72
N ASN A 236 75.49 12.01 10.51
CA ASN A 236 76.33 11.92 9.30
C ASN A 236 77.50 10.93 9.45
N GLY A 237 77.34 9.89 10.27
CA GLY A 237 78.30 8.80 10.54
C GLY A 237 77.65 7.42 10.44
N SER A 238 78.40 6.36 10.75
CA SER A 238 77.89 4.98 10.74
C SER A 238 78.10 4.29 12.08
N LEU A 239 77.04 3.71 12.64
CA LEU A 239 77.08 2.81 13.79
C LEU A 239 76.60 1.42 13.36
N ASN A 240 77.47 0.43 13.35
CA ASN A 240 77.13 -0.96 13.00
C ASN A 240 77.22 -1.84 14.25
N VAL A 241 76.13 -2.49 14.64
CA VAL A 241 76.08 -3.46 15.74
C VAL A 241 75.69 -4.80 15.17
N ASN A 242 76.57 -5.80 15.20
CA ASN A 242 76.27 -7.14 14.68
C ASN A 242 75.31 -7.92 15.59
N GLY A 243 75.35 -7.68 16.91
CA GLY A 243 74.47 -8.30 17.89
C GLY A 243 73.15 -7.56 18.11
N SER A 244 72.47 -7.86 19.21
CA SER A 244 71.23 -7.19 19.63
C SER A 244 71.53 -5.91 20.41
N VAL A 245 70.59 -4.96 20.37
CA VAL A 245 70.62 -3.71 21.12
C VAL A 245 69.53 -3.70 22.19
N ASN A 246 69.90 -3.48 23.45
CA ASN A 246 68.97 -3.16 24.53
C ASN A 246 69.05 -1.67 24.83
N ASN A 247 68.04 -0.90 24.44
CA ASN A 247 68.01 0.55 24.61
C ASN A 247 67.07 0.95 25.74
N ASN A 248 67.62 1.32 26.90
CA ASN A 248 66.91 1.98 28.00
C ASN A 248 67.15 3.50 28.04
N GLY A 249 68.13 3.98 27.27
CA GLY A 249 68.52 5.38 27.16
C GLY A 249 67.98 6.06 25.90
N THR A 250 68.83 6.83 25.22
CA THR A 250 68.51 7.50 23.95
C THR A 250 69.40 6.96 22.83
N LEU A 251 68.81 6.65 21.67
CA LEU A 251 69.50 6.27 20.43
C LEU A 251 68.99 7.15 19.28
N ASN A 252 69.82 8.10 18.85
CA ASN A 252 69.47 9.05 17.79
C ASN A 252 70.28 8.80 16.53
N THR A 253 69.62 8.89 15.38
CA THR A 253 70.24 8.85 14.05
C THR A 253 69.76 10.05 13.23
N SER A 254 70.66 10.87 12.74
CA SER A 254 70.32 12.16 12.12
C SER A 254 71.25 12.50 10.96
N ASP A 255 70.84 13.47 10.14
CA ASP A 255 71.69 14.14 9.15
C ASP A 255 72.39 13.17 8.16
N ASN A 256 71.62 12.22 7.60
CA ASN A 256 72.11 11.11 6.75
C ASN A 256 73.00 10.07 7.48
N GLY A 257 73.05 10.11 8.81
CA GLY A 257 73.68 9.07 9.62
C GLY A 257 72.97 7.71 9.45
N THR A 258 73.73 6.63 9.60
CA THR A 258 73.20 5.25 9.48
C THR A 258 73.53 4.42 10.72
N THR A 259 72.52 3.87 11.38
CA THR A 259 72.69 2.84 12.41
C THR A 259 72.18 1.51 11.89
N ASN A 260 73.01 0.47 11.91
CA ASN A 260 72.66 -0.89 11.53
C ASN A 260 72.70 -1.80 12.76
N ILE A 261 71.64 -2.55 13.00
CA ILE A 261 71.52 -3.57 14.06
C ILE A 261 71.32 -4.92 13.39
N GLY A 262 72.24 -5.86 13.59
CA GLY A 262 72.23 -7.20 13.04
C GLY A 262 71.32 -8.18 13.79
N GLY A 263 71.07 -7.92 15.08
CA GLY A 263 70.14 -8.67 15.93
C GLY A 263 68.81 -7.95 16.15
N ASP A 264 68.23 -8.20 17.33
CA ASP A 264 66.97 -7.58 17.78
C ASP A 264 67.22 -6.21 18.43
N LEU A 265 66.23 -5.33 18.37
CA LEU A 265 66.20 -4.07 19.12
C LEU A 265 65.12 -4.15 20.21
N ASN A 266 65.53 -4.16 21.47
CA ASN A 266 64.64 -4.05 22.62
C ASN A 266 64.68 -2.61 23.13
N ASN A 267 63.65 -1.82 22.82
CA ASN A 267 63.55 -0.43 23.21
C ASN A 267 62.64 -0.26 24.43
N SER A 268 63.17 0.26 25.53
CA SER A 268 62.41 0.77 26.69
C SER A 268 62.70 2.25 26.95
N GLY A 269 63.57 2.88 26.14
CA GLY A 269 63.91 4.29 26.18
C GLY A 269 63.37 5.03 24.95
N ASN A 270 64.21 5.90 24.38
CA ASN A 270 63.90 6.67 23.18
C ASN A 270 64.80 6.26 22.02
N VAL A 271 64.19 6.09 20.84
CA VAL A 271 64.87 5.96 19.56
C VAL A 271 64.34 7.06 18.65
N SER A 272 65.22 7.78 17.96
CA SER A 272 64.82 8.82 17.01
C SER A 272 65.62 8.72 15.71
N THR A 273 64.92 8.80 14.59
CA THR A 273 65.51 8.95 13.26
C THR A 273 65.02 10.25 12.64
N THR A 274 65.93 11.20 12.39
CA THR A 274 65.58 12.52 11.86
C THR A 274 66.45 12.93 10.68
N ASP A 275 66.05 13.95 9.91
CA ASP A 275 66.89 14.61 8.91
C ASP A 275 67.59 13.64 7.92
N ASN A 276 66.81 12.71 7.35
CA ASN A 276 67.26 11.62 6.48
C ASN A 276 68.20 10.59 7.13
N GLY A 277 68.29 10.56 8.46
CA GLY A 277 68.92 9.47 9.22
C GLY A 277 68.22 8.14 8.97
N THR A 278 68.99 7.04 8.98
CA THR A 278 68.48 5.69 8.72
C THR A 278 68.85 4.73 9.84
N LEU A 279 67.86 4.05 10.41
CA LEU A 279 68.02 2.93 11.34
C LEU A 279 67.56 1.63 10.69
N ASN A 280 68.47 0.68 10.51
CA ASN A 280 68.18 -0.66 9.98
C ASN A 280 68.27 -1.70 11.09
N VAL A 281 67.25 -2.54 11.25
CA VAL A 281 67.20 -3.65 12.20
C VAL A 281 66.93 -4.94 11.43
N THR A 282 67.86 -5.89 11.52
CA THR A 282 67.74 -7.17 10.82
C THR A 282 66.83 -8.16 11.57
N GLY A 283 66.80 -8.10 12.90
CA GLY A 283 65.93 -8.90 13.75
C GLY A 283 64.57 -8.25 13.99
N ASN A 284 63.95 -8.60 15.13
CA ASN A 284 62.68 -8.05 15.58
C ASN A 284 62.89 -6.78 16.40
N VAL A 285 61.85 -5.96 16.50
CA VAL A 285 61.80 -4.81 17.41
C VAL A 285 60.75 -5.08 18.49
N SER A 286 61.15 -5.00 19.76
CA SER A 286 60.22 -4.93 20.89
C SER A 286 60.27 -3.51 21.45
N ASN A 287 59.18 -2.75 21.28
CA ASN A 287 59.08 -1.36 21.70
C ASN A 287 58.15 -1.20 22.90
N ASN A 288 58.73 -0.94 24.07
CA ASN A 288 58.03 -0.49 25.28
C ASN A 288 58.30 1.00 25.58
N GLY A 289 59.07 1.67 24.74
CA GLY A 289 59.47 3.07 24.88
C GLY A 289 58.86 3.94 23.77
N THR A 290 59.64 4.90 23.26
CA THR A 290 59.27 5.70 22.10
C THR A 290 60.24 5.44 20.94
N ILE A 291 59.69 5.25 19.75
CA ILE A 291 60.42 5.26 18.48
C ILE A 291 59.79 6.35 17.62
N ASP A 292 60.60 7.33 17.21
CA ASP A 292 60.16 8.46 16.40
C ASP A 292 60.95 8.55 15.08
N THR A 293 60.24 8.68 13.98
CA THR A 293 60.79 8.72 12.61
C THR A 293 60.27 9.98 11.94
N ASP A 294 60.94 11.12 12.16
CA ASP A 294 60.56 12.43 11.62
C ASP A 294 61.51 12.82 10.47
N ASN A 295 61.04 12.74 9.22
CA ASN A 295 61.88 12.92 8.03
C ASN A 295 63.09 11.96 7.96
N GLY A 296 63.08 10.87 8.73
CA GLY A 296 64.08 9.80 8.74
C GLY A 296 63.52 8.47 8.21
N SER A 297 64.30 7.40 8.35
CA SER A 297 63.88 6.04 7.95
C SER A 297 64.18 4.99 9.02
N LEU A 298 63.18 4.20 9.37
CA LEU A 298 63.29 2.98 10.16
C LEU A 298 62.98 1.77 9.28
N ASN A 299 63.93 0.86 9.10
CA ASN A 299 63.74 -0.39 8.36
C ASN A 299 63.93 -1.60 9.27
N VAL A 300 62.87 -2.38 9.48
CA VAL A 300 62.88 -3.60 10.28
C VAL A 300 62.62 -4.79 9.37
N ASN A 301 63.54 -5.74 9.27
CA ASN A 301 63.32 -6.95 8.46
C ASN A 301 62.40 -7.97 9.18
N GLY A 302 62.43 -8.00 10.51
CA GLY A 302 61.57 -8.86 11.34
C GLY A 302 60.20 -8.24 11.65
N SER A 303 59.58 -8.76 12.70
CA SER A 303 58.30 -8.25 13.23
C SER A 303 58.53 -7.15 14.28
N VAL A 304 57.49 -6.36 14.53
CA VAL A 304 57.47 -5.32 15.57
C VAL A 304 56.38 -5.63 16.60
N ASP A 305 56.77 -5.75 17.87
CA ASP A 305 55.86 -5.79 19.01
C ASP A 305 55.86 -4.40 19.69
N ASN A 306 54.80 -3.62 19.53
CA ASN A 306 54.68 -2.26 20.02
C ASN A 306 53.72 -2.16 21.23
N ASN A 307 54.27 -1.99 22.43
CA ASN A 307 53.53 -1.59 23.63
C ASN A 307 53.75 -0.11 24.01
N GLY A 308 54.66 0.57 23.31
CA GLY A 308 55.03 1.97 23.51
C GLY A 308 54.42 2.89 22.45
N SER A 309 55.19 3.87 21.98
CA SER A 309 54.83 4.74 20.84
C SER A 309 55.74 4.47 19.65
N LEU A 310 55.15 4.29 18.48
CA LEU A 310 55.82 4.20 17.18
C LEU A 310 55.28 5.30 16.27
N ASN A 311 56.06 6.35 16.08
CA ASN A 311 55.66 7.55 15.35
C ASN A 311 56.43 7.66 14.03
N THR A 312 55.73 8.02 12.95
CA THR A 312 56.32 8.32 11.65
C THR A 312 55.73 9.62 11.12
N SER A 313 56.57 10.62 10.84
CA SER A 313 56.14 11.94 10.39
C SER A 313 57.08 12.59 9.38
N GLY A 314 56.58 13.59 8.66
CA GLY A 314 57.32 14.35 7.67
C GLY A 314 57.38 13.67 6.29
N ASP A 315 57.56 14.46 5.23
CA ASP A 315 57.53 14.00 3.83
C ASP A 315 58.51 12.86 3.51
N ASN A 316 59.64 12.79 4.23
CA ASN A 316 60.63 11.72 4.09
C ASN A 316 60.56 10.65 5.20
N GLY A 317 59.66 10.81 6.17
CA GLY A 317 59.48 9.89 7.29
C GLY A 317 58.96 8.55 6.79
N THR A 318 59.75 7.49 6.94
CA THR A 318 59.38 6.15 6.48
C THR A 318 59.68 5.09 7.52
N THR A 319 58.66 4.33 7.93
CA THR A 319 58.84 3.13 8.74
C THR A 319 58.46 1.92 7.90
N ASN A 320 59.40 1.01 7.67
CA ASN A 320 59.19 -0.23 6.92
C ASN A 320 59.34 -1.44 7.83
N ILE A 321 58.30 -2.26 7.91
CA ILE A 321 58.25 -3.51 8.68
C ILE A 321 58.11 -4.68 7.71
N GLY A 322 59.11 -5.57 7.70
CA GLY A 322 59.17 -6.75 6.82
C GLY A 322 58.31 -7.92 7.32
N GLY A 323 58.05 -7.99 8.62
CA GLY A 323 57.19 -8.99 9.27
C GLY A 323 55.81 -8.44 9.65
N ASP A 324 55.28 -8.99 10.75
CA ASP A 324 54.00 -8.59 11.34
C ASP A 324 54.20 -7.41 12.30
N LEU A 325 53.14 -6.61 12.51
CA LEU A 325 53.07 -5.57 13.54
C LEU A 325 52.00 -5.97 14.58
N ASN A 326 52.43 -6.24 15.81
CA ASN A 326 51.52 -6.43 16.95
C ASN A 326 51.51 -5.15 17.77
N ASN A 327 50.39 -4.45 17.79
CA ASN A 327 50.24 -3.17 18.48
C ASN A 327 49.31 -3.31 19.69
N SER A 328 49.85 -3.10 20.89
CA SER A 328 49.09 -2.89 22.12
C SER A 328 49.32 -1.48 22.70
N GLY A 329 50.07 -0.62 22.00
CA GLY A 329 50.38 0.76 22.35
C GLY A 329 49.85 1.76 21.32
N ASN A 330 50.65 2.76 20.97
CA ASN A 330 50.29 3.78 19.98
C ASN A 330 51.17 3.66 18.72
N VAL A 331 50.53 3.68 17.56
CA VAL A 331 51.16 3.84 16.25
C VAL A 331 50.58 5.10 15.63
N SER A 332 51.42 6.04 15.22
CA SER A 332 50.98 7.31 14.64
C SER A 332 51.74 7.59 13.35
N THR A 333 51.00 7.86 12.28
CA THR A 333 51.54 8.27 10.97
C THR A 333 50.92 9.58 10.55
N THR A 334 51.73 10.63 10.50
CA THR A 334 51.25 12.00 10.32
C THR A 334 52.11 12.80 9.35
N ASP A 335 51.64 13.98 8.95
CA ASP A 335 52.43 14.98 8.21
C ASP A 335 53.15 14.38 6.98
N ASN A 336 52.42 13.63 6.16
CA ASN A 336 52.90 12.88 4.98
C ASN A 336 53.91 11.74 5.25
N GLY A 337 54.11 11.34 6.50
CA GLY A 337 54.88 10.15 6.87
C GLY A 337 54.24 8.86 6.35
N THR A 338 55.06 7.84 6.09
CA THR A 338 54.59 6.55 5.54
C THR A 338 55.01 5.36 6.42
N LEU A 339 54.05 4.55 6.85
CA LEU A 339 54.27 3.25 7.48
C LEU A 339 53.93 2.13 6.49
N ASN A 340 54.89 1.27 6.18
CA ASN A 340 54.68 0.07 5.36
C ASN A 340 54.83 -1.19 6.22
N VAL A 341 53.82 -2.06 6.22
CA VAL A 341 53.86 -3.38 6.87
C VAL A 341 53.66 -4.46 5.81
N THR A 342 54.66 -5.32 5.65
CA THR A 342 54.59 -6.41 4.65
C THR A 342 53.72 -7.57 5.10
N GLY A 343 53.73 -7.86 6.42
CA GLY A 343 52.93 -8.90 7.05
C GLY A 343 51.54 -8.41 7.50
N ASN A 344 51.00 -9.10 8.50
CA ASN A 344 49.71 -8.76 9.11
C ASN A 344 49.88 -7.74 10.23
N VAL A 345 48.79 -7.04 10.53
CA VAL A 345 48.70 -6.14 11.68
C VAL A 345 47.66 -6.68 12.66
N SER A 346 48.06 -6.84 13.92
CA SER A 346 47.16 -7.10 15.05
C SER A 346 47.13 -5.86 15.93
N ASN A 347 45.99 -5.18 15.99
CA ASN A 347 45.77 -4.05 16.88
C ASN A 347 44.94 -4.52 18.08
N ASP A 348 45.58 -4.73 19.22
CA ASP A 348 44.94 -5.26 20.42
C ASP A 348 43.97 -4.24 21.04
N GLU A 349 43.20 -4.65 22.05
CA GLU A 349 42.18 -3.81 22.71
C GLU A 349 42.68 -2.44 23.22
N ASN A 350 43.96 -2.36 23.64
CA ASN A 350 44.59 -1.09 24.07
C ASN A 350 45.35 -0.38 22.95
N GLY A 351 45.46 -1.01 21.79
CA GLY A 351 46.18 -0.51 20.63
C GLY A 351 45.44 0.62 19.94
N THR A 352 46.19 1.66 19.55
CA THR A 352 45.71 2.74 18.68
C THR A 352 46.62 2.81 17.45
N ILE A 353 46.00 2.89 16.27
CA ILE A 353 46.66 3.24 15.00
C ILE A 353 46.01 4.52 14.49
N ASP A 354 46.78 5.61 14.44
CA ASP A 354 46.35 6.92 13.96
C ASP A 354 47.06 7.25 12.64
N THR A 355 46.27 7.50 11.60
CA THR A 355 46.70 7.87 10.24
C THR A 355 46.11 9.23 9.91
N SER A 356 46.85 10.30 10.12
CA SER A 356 46.28 11.64 10.02
C SER A 356 47.14 12.67 9.28
N ASN A 357 46.56 13.82 8.93
CA ASN A 357 47.27 14.97 8.34
C ASN A 357 48.15 14.61 7.12
N GLY A 358 47.63 13.81 6.19
CA GLY A 358 48.33 13.36 4.98
C GLY A 358 49.22 12.12 5.16
N GLY A 359 49.34 11.57 6.37
CA GLY A 359 50.05 10.32 6.61
C GLY A 359 49.45 9.11 5.87
N SER A 360 50.29 8.12 5.57
CA SER A 360 49.89 6.87 4.88
C SER A 360 50.33 5.65 5.68
N THR A 361 49.40 4.74 5.98
CA THR A 361 49.70 3.40 6.49
C THR A 361 49.28 2.35 5.48
N ASP A 362 50.26 1.60 4.98
CA ASP A 362 50.11 0.57 3.96
C ASP A 362 50.38 -0.81 4.56
N ILE A 363 49.34 -1.64 4.65
CA ILE A 363 49.37 -3.01 5.17
C ILE A 363 49.17 -3.97 4.01
N ASN A 364 50.21 -4.73 3.68
CA ASN A 364 50.14 -5.70 2.59
C ASN A 364 49.45 -7.02 3.00
N GLY A 365 49.39 -7.34 4.30
CA GLY A 365 48.64 -8.45 4.86
C GLY A 365 47.19 -8.08 5.27
N SER A 366 46.66 -8.79 6.26
CA SER A 366 45.35 -8.50 6.88
C SER A 366 45.50 -7.64 8.14
N LEU A 367 44.39 -7.01 8.55
CA LEU A 367 44.28 -6.27 9.80
C LEU A 367 43.26 -6.94 10.73
N ASP A 368 43.69 -7.40 11.90
CA ASP A 368 42.83 -7.79 13.02
C ASP A 368 42.77 -6.62 14.00
N ASN A 369 41.62 -5.95 14.09
CA ASN A 369 41.43 -4.78 14.93
C ASN A 369 40.49 -5.08 16.10
N ASN A 370 41.08 -5.16 17.30
CA ASN A 370 40.35 -5.20 18.57
C ASN A 370 40.44 -3.84 19.31
N GLY A 371 41.30 -2.92 18.87
CA GLY A 371 41.52 -1.59 19.46
C GLY A 371 40.86 -0.46 18.67
N THR A 372 41.56 0.66 18.50
CA THR A 372 41.12 1.81 17.69
C THR A 372 42.02 2.02 16.49
N VAL A 373 41.43 2.22 15.32
CA VAL A 373 42.09 2.64 14.09
C VAL A 373 41.39 3.88 13.58
N ASP A 374 42.10 5.00 13.53
CA ASP A 374 41.59 6.30 13.11
C ASP A 374 42.33 6.78 11.85
N THR A 375 41.58 7.17 10.83
CA THR A 375 42.10 7.75 9.58
C THR A 375 41.48 9.13 9.36
N ASP A 376 42.16 10.19 9.79
CA ASP A 376 41.67 11.58 9.71
C ASP A 376 42.51 12.43 8.75
N ASN A 377 41.99 12.72 7.56
CA ASN A 377 42.74 13.36 6.47
C ASN A 377 44.03 12.62 6.08
N GLY A 378 44.13 11.32 6.39
CA GLY A 378 45.22 10.41 5.99
C GLY A 378 44.72 9.26 5.12
N SER A 379 45.61 8.31 4.81
CA SER A 379 45.29 7.12 4.02
C SER A 379 45.66 5.84 4.78
N LEU A 380 44.71 4.92 4.92
CA LEU A 380 44.93 3.56 5.37
C LEU A 380 44.65 2.60 4.21
N ASN A 381 45.64 1.83 3.78
CA ASN A 381 45.49 0.83 2.72
C ASN A 381 45.77 -0.57 3.28
N VAL A 382 44.79 -1.46 3.26
CA VAL A 382 44.92 -2.87 3.64
C VAL A 382 44.68 -3.72 2.41
N ASN A 383 45.71 -4.41 1.91
CA ASN A 383 45.56 -5.29 0.73
C ASN A 383 44.77 -6.56 1.04
N GLY A 384 44.82 -7.06 2.28
CA GLY A 384 44.07 -8.22 2.76
C GLY A 384 42.66 -7.89 3.27
N SER A 385 42.11 -8.81 4.06
CA SER A 385 40.85 -8.63 4.77
C SER A 385 41.05 -7.84 6.08
N VAL A 386 39.95 -7.29 6.58
CA VAL A 386 39.89 -6.64 7.90
C VAL A 386 38.87 -7.37 8.77
N ASP A 387 39.32 -7.84 9.93
CA ASP A 387 38.46 -8.34 11.00
C ASP A 387 38.37 -7.24 12.07
N ASN A 388 37.22 -6.56 12.18
CA ASN A 388 37.03 -5.43 13.09
C ASN A 388 36.12 -5.80 14.26
N ASN A 389 36.70 -5.98 15.45
CA ASN A 389 35.98 -6.08 16.73
C ASN A 389 36.07 -4.78 17.55
N GLY A 390 36.96 -3.87 17.18
CA GLY A 390 37.19 -2.57 17.81
C GLY A 390 36.48 -1.42 17.08
N SER A 391 37.16 -0.27 16.95
CA SER A 391 36.70 0.88 16.17
C SER A 391 37.58 1.09 14.94
N LEU A 392 36.97 1.27 13.78
CA LEU A 392 37.61 1.65 12.52
C LEU A 392 36.93 2.93 12.01
N ASN A 393 37.60 4.07 12.17
CA ASN A 393 37.04 5.38 11.85
C ASN A 393 37.78 6.01 10.67
N THR A 394 37.04 6.64 9.76
CA THR A 394 37.59 7.40 8.63
C THR A 394 36.90 8.76 8.56
N SER A 395 37.66 9.84 8.58
CA SER A 395 37.16 11.22 8.60
C SER A 395 37.99 12.21 7.81
N GLY A 396 37.40 13.35 7.49
CA GLY A 396 38.05 14.45 6.79
C GLY A 396 38.06 14.27 5.27
N ASP A 397 38.11 15.39 4.54
CA ASP A 397 38.02 15.44 3.07
C ASP A 397 39.04 14.54 2.34
N ASN A 398 40.20 14.27 2.96
CA ASN A 398 41.23 13.38 2.41
C ASN A 398 41.36 12.06 3.18
N GLY A 399 40.50 11.79 4.16
CA GLY A 399 40.51 10.54 4.91
C GLY A 399 40.04 9.40 4.03
N THR A 400 40.94 8.45 3.72
CA THR A 400 40.60 7.30 2.89
C THR A 400 41.06 6.00 3.52
N THR A 401 40.13 5.07 3.73
CA THR A 401 40.43 3.69 4.10
C THR A 401 40.10 2.78 2.94
N ASN A 402 41.09 2.04 2.43
CA ASN A 402 40.94 1.08 1.34
C ASN A 402 41.20 -0.34 1.85
N ILE A 403 40.22 -1.23 1.65
CA ILE A 403 40.29 -2.66 2.00
C ILE A 403 40.22 -3.47 0.70
N GLY A 404 41.29 -4.21 0.41
CA GLY A 404 41.41 -5.04 -0.78
C GLY A 404 40.68 -6.38 -0.70
N GLY A 405 40.42 -6.88 0.51
CA GLY A 405 39.64 -8.09 0.79
C GLY A 405 38.25 -7.81 1.36
N ASP A 406 37.78 -8.75 2.18
CA ASP A 406 36.50 -8.67 2.89
C ASP A 406 36.64 -7.85 4.18
N LEU A 407 35.54 -7.26 4.65
CA LEU A 407 35.42 -6.61 5.96
C LEU A 407 34.43 -7.39 6.83
N ASN A 408 34.94 -8.02 7.89
CA ASN A 408 34.11 -8.68 8.91
C ASN A 408 34.00 -7.74 10.12
N ASN A 409 32.88 -7.04 10.24
CA ASN A 409 32.65 -6.08 11.32
C ASN A 409 31.80 -6.68 12.43
N SER A 410 32.36 -6.85 13.62
CA SER A 410 31.63 -7.11 14.87
C SER A 410 31.73 -5.95 15.87
N GLY A 411 32.54 -4.93 15.56
CA GLY A 411 32.72 -3.71 16.34
C GLY A 411 31.99 -2.51 15.73
N ASN A 412 32.69 -1.36 15.66
CA ASN A 412 32.19 -0.13 15.05
C ASN A 412 33.03 0.24 13.83
N VAL A 413 32.37 0.58 12.73
CA VAL A 413 32.97 1.21 11.56
C VAL A 413 32.24 2.53 11.35
N SER A 414 32.98 3.63 11.22
CA SER A 414 32.41 4.97 11.06
C SER A 414 33.13 5.74 9.96
N THR A 415 32.38 6.25 8.98
CA THR A 415 32.87 7.15 7.94
C THR A 415 32.14 8.48 8.01
N THR A 416 32.86 9.55 8.33
CA THR A 416 32.27 10.87 8.62
C THR A 416 33.03 12.01 7.96
N ASP A 417 32.48 13.22 7.97
CA ASP A 417 33.18 14.45 7.58
C ASP A 417 33.88 14.34 6.21
N ASN A 418 33.16 13.84 5.19
CA ASN A 418 33.64 13.57 3.83
C ASN A 418 34.73 12.50 3.69
N GLY A 419 35.01 11.71 4.73
CA GLY A 419 35.88 10.54 4.67
C GLY A 419 35.30 9.44 3.78
N THR A 420 36.18 8.61 3.19
CA THR A 420 35.81 7.55 2.26
C THR A 420 36.33 6.18 2.70
N LEU A 421 35.45 5.19 2.84
CA LEU A 421 35.80 3.77 3.01
C LEU A 421 35.50 3.00 1.74
N ASN A 422 36.50 2.35 1.17
CA ASN A 422 36.36 1.47 0.01
C ASN A 422 36.63 0.03 0.41
N VAL A 423 35.69 -0.88 0.16
CA VAL A 423 35.85 -2.33 0.35
C VAL A 423 35.70 -3.04 -0.98
N THR A 424 36.74 -3.74 -1.41
CA THR A 424 36.72 -4.46 -2.69
C THR A 424 35.94 -5.77 -2.62
N GLY A 425 36.00 -6.45 -1.47
CA GLY A 425 35.32 -7.72 -1.20
C GLY A 425 33.92 -7.55 -0.61
N ASP A 426 33.45 -8.59 0.07
CA ASP A 426 32.17 -8.62 0.76
C ASP A 426 32.27 -7.98 2.15
N VAL A 427 31.15 -7.46 2.65
CA VAL A 427 31.03 -6.95 4.02
C VAL A 427 30.07 -7.82 4.81
N SER A 428 30.53 -8.35 5.95
CA SER A 428 29.70 -9.02 6.94
C SER A 428 29.60 -8.13 8.18
N ASN A 429 28.45 -7.49 8.39
CA ASN A 429 28.21 -6.59 9.51
C ASN A 429 27.37 -7.27 10.61
N ASN A 430 28.01 -7.61 11.72
CA ASN A 430 27.37 -8.01 12.99
C ASN A 430 27.44 -6.90 14.06
N GLY A 431 28.16 -5.80 13.79
CA GLY A 431 28.32 -4.65 14.66
C GLY A 431 27.56 -3.42 14.13
N SER A 432 28.22 -2.26 14.12
CA SER A 432 27.70 -1.01 13.56
C SER A 432 28.53 -0.54 12.38
N LEU A 433 27.87 -0.14 11.29
CA LEU A 433 28.46 0.53 10.12
C LEU A 433 27.75 1.87 9.93
N ASP A 434 28.40 2.97 10.28
CA ASP A 434 27.86 4.33 10.24
C ASP A 434 28.52 5.15 9.12
N THR A 435 27.69 5.74 8.26
CA THR A 435 28.06 6.61 7.14
C THR A 435 27.34 7.94 7.30
N SER A 436 28.02 8.97 7.81
CA SER A 436 27.34 10.22 8.14
C SER A 436 28.10 11.49 7.78
N ASN A 437 27.42 12.64 7.83
CA ASN A 437 28.03 13.98 7.65
C ASN A 437 28.89 14.11 6.36
N GLY A 438 28.39 13.63 5.22
CA GLY A 438 29.07 13.67 3.93
C GLY A 438 30.05 12.52 3.69
N GLY A 439 30.26 11.61 4.66
CA GLY A 439 31.08 10.42 4.48
C GLY A 439 30.52 9.47 3.41
N SER A 440 31.41 8.69 2.79
CA SER A 440 31.08 7.73 1.72
C SER A 440 31.64 6.34 2.05
N THR A 441 30.80 5.31 2.02
CA THR A 441 31.23 3.90 2.07
C THR A 441 30.86 3.20 0.77
N ASP A 442 31.86 2.73 0.05
CA ASP A 442 31.72 2.01 -1.21
C ASP A 442 32.11 0.54 -1.02
N ILE A 443 31.13 -0.36 -1.18
CA ILE A 443 31.27 -1.81 -1.09
C ILE A 443 31.12 -2.40 -2.49
N ASN A 444 32.19 -2.94 -3.04
CA ASN A 444 32.16 -3.52 -4.39
C ASN A 444 31.60 -4.96 -4.41
N GLY A 445 31.59 -5.66 -3.28
CA GLY A 445 30.94 -6.96 -3.09
C GLY A 445 29.49 -6.86 -2.58
N ASN A 446 29.05 -7.91 -1.87
CA ASN A 446 27.75 -7.97 -1.20
C ASN A 446 27.85 -7.46 0.24
N LEU A 447 26.71 -7.06 0.82
CA LEU A 447 26.58 -6.72 2.23
C LEU A 447 25.64 -7.72 2.92
N SER A 448 26.15 -8.46 3.89
CA SER A 448 25.36 -9.27 4.82
C SER A 448 25.24 -8.53 6.15
N ASN A 449 24.08 -7.99 6.46
CA ASN A 449 23.85 -7.20 7.67
C ASN A 449 23.01 -7.97 8.71
N ASN A 450 23.62 -8.33 9.84
CA ASN A 450 22.93 -8.78 11.05
C ASN A 450 23.00 -7.76 12.19
N GLY A 451 23.74 -6.65 12.00
CA GLY A 451 23.92 -5.57 12.96
C GLY A 451 23.11 -4.33 12.59
N THR A 452 23.71 -3.14 12.75
CA THR A 452 23.14 -1.86 12.32
C THR A 452 23.98 -1.25 11.21
N VAL A 453 23.31 -0.75 10.18
CA VAL A 453 23.88 0.07 9.12
C VAL A 453 23.09 1.38 9.12
N ASP A 454 23.76 2.48 9.39
CA ASP A 454 23.16 3.82 9.43
C ASP A 454 23.81 4.72 8.39
N THR A 455 23.00 5.36 7.56
CA THR A 455 23.44 6.33 6.55
C THR A 455 22.73 7.67 6.77
N ASP A 456 23.33 8.58 7.54
CA ASP A 456 22.75 9.87 7.92
C ASP A 456 23.48 11.07 7.29
N ASN A 457 22.88 11.69 6.27
CA ASN A 457 23.56 12.71 5.45
C ASN A 457 24.89 12.23 4.82
N GLY A 458 25.10 10.92 4.69
CA GLY A 458 26.22 10.29 4.01
C GLY A 458 25.78 9.47 2.78
N SER A 459 26.71 8.73 2.18
CA SER A 459 26.43 7.83 1.06
C SER A 459 26.95 6.42 1.33
N LEU A 460 26.10 5.42 1.15
CA LEU A 460 26.44 4.01 1.16
C LEU A 460 26.16 3.42 -0.23
N ASN A 461 27.19 2.93 -0.91
CA ASN A 461 27.06 2.30 -2.23
C ASN A 461 27.46 0.83 -2.13
N VAL A 462 26.52 -0.08 -2.36
CA VAL A 462 26.76 -1.53 -2.45
C VAL A 462 26.57 -1.96 -3.90
N ASN A 463 27.64 -2.37 -4.59
CA ASN A 463 27.53 -2.82 -5.98
C ASN A 463 26.86 -4.20 -6.11
N GLY A 464 26.99 -5.05 -5.09
CA GLY A 464 26.35 -6.36 -5.00
C GLY A 464 24.93 -6.32 -4.42
N SER A 465 24.48 -7.47 -3.92
CA SER A 465 23.21 -7.62 -3.22
C SER A 465 23.35 -7.34 -1.72
N VAL A 466 22.23 -7.06 -1.06
CA VAL A 466 22.16 -6.89 0.40
C VAL A 466 21.25 -7.95 1.00
N ASP A 467 21.77 -8.71 1.96
CA ASP A 467 21.00 -9.60 2.83
C ASP A 467 20.87 -8.93 4.20
N ASN A 468 19.69 -8.41 4.54
CA ASN A 468 19.43 -7.65 5.76
C ASN A 468 18.61 -8.47 6.77
N ASN A 469 19.25 -8.95 7.83
CA ASN A 469 18.62 -9.50 9.03
C ASN A 469 18.67 -8.52 10.23
N GLY A 470 19.41 -7.42 10.09
CA GLY A 470 19.61 -6.38 11.11
C GLY A 470 18.76 -5.13 10.85
N SER A 471 19.33 -3.95 11.07
CA SER A 471 18.72 -2.66 10.68
C SER A 471 19.54 -2.01 9.57
N LEU A 472 18.87 -1.52 8.53
CA LEU A 472 19.43 -0.71 7.45
C LEU A 472 18.66 0.61 7.41
N ASN A 473 19.26 1.68 7.92
CA ASN A 473 18.60 2.98 8.07
C ASN A 473 19.26 4.01 7.15
N THR A 474 18.45 4.83 6.48
CA THR A 474 18.90 5.94 5.63
C THR A 474 18.14 7.21 5.99
N SER A 475 18.83 8.27 6.39
CA SER A 475 18.22 9.51 6.86
C SER A 475 18.95 10.78 6.41
N GLY A 476 18.25 11.92 6.49
CA GLY A 476 18.78 13.24 6.18
C GLY A 476 18.76 13.56 4.69
N ASP A 477 18.71 14.86 4.36
CA ASP A 477 18.54 15.38 2.99
C ASP A 477 19.59 14.85 1.98
N ASN A 478 20.77 14.48 2.46
CA ASN A 478 21.84 13.90 1.63
C ASN A 478 22.09 12.41 1.91
N GLY A 479 21.31 11.78 2.80
CA GLY A 479 21.44 10.36 3.11
C GLY A 479 21.03 9.52 1.92
N THR A 480 21.98 8.77 1.35
CA THR A 480 21.72 7.94 0.17
C THR A 480 22.29 6.54 0.34
N THR A 481 21.43 5.53 0.22
CA THR A 481 21.86 4.13 0.16
C THR A 481 21.54 3.59 -1.24
N ASN A 482 22.55 3.13 -1.95
CA ASN A 482 22.42 2.57 -3.29
C ASN A 482 22.79 1.09 -3.28
N ILE A 483 21.88 0.24 -3.76
CA ILE A 483 22.08 -1.21 -3.89
C ILE A 483 22.03 -1.57 -5.39
N GLY A 484 23.13 -2.08 -5.90
CA GLY A 484 23.29 -2.48 -7.31
C GLY A 484 22.64 -3.83 -7.65
N GLY A 485 22.49 -4.71 -6.66
CA GLY A 485 21.83 -6.01 -6.77
C GLY A 485 20.42 -6.05 -6.17
N ASP A 486 20.06 -7.22 -5.65
CA ASP A 486 18.78 -7.46 -4.96
C ASP A 486 18.91 -7.10 -3.47
N LEU A 487 17.79 -6.77 -2.83
CA LEU A 487 17.67 -6.60 -1.37
C LEU A 487 16.76 -7.70 -0.80
N ASN A 488 17.33 -8.58 0.02
CA ASN A 488 16.58 -9.57 0.79
C ASN A 488 16.46 -9.07 2.23
N ASN A 489 15.26 -8.67 2.63
CA ASN A 489 14.99 -8.12 3.95
C ASN A 489 14.23 -9.10 4.83
N SER A 490 14.89 -9.55 5.90
CA SER A 490 14.32 -10.30 7.02
C SER A 490 14.38 -9.52 8.35
N GLY A 491 14.94 -8.30 8.31
CA GLY A 491 15.09 -7.37 9.44
C GLY A 491 14.33 -6.07 9.21
N ASN A 492 14.92 -4.93 9.59
CA ASN A 492 14.33 -3.61 9.41
C ASN A 492 15.07 -2.81 8.32
N VAL A 493 14.32 -2.19 7.43
CA VAL A 493 14.79 -1.16 6.49
C VAL A 493 13.99 0.10 6.79
N SER A 494 14.68 1.21 7.07
CA SER A 494 14.04 2.49 7.38
C SER A 494 14.62 3.61 6.54
N THR A 495 13.76 4.38 5.88
CA THR A 495 14.13 5.55 5.09
C THR A 495 13.33 6.75 5.56
N THR A 496 14.00 7.72 6.18
CA THR A 496 13.33 8.84 6.88
C THR A 496 14.00 10.18 6.59
N ASP A 497 13.35 11.27 6.99
CA ASP A 497 13.95 12.62 7.00
C ASP A 497 14.61 13.01 5.66
N ASN A 498 13.90 12.77 4.55
CA ASN A 498 14.35 12.96 3.16
C ASN A 498 15.52 12.06 2.69
N GLY A 499 15.88 11.02 3.44
CA GLY A 499 16.82 10.00 3.01
C GLY A 499 16.29 9.19 1.82
N THR A 500 17.18 8.69 0.98
CA THR A 500 16.84 7.95 -0.25
C THR A 500 17.50 6.57 -0.28
N LEU A 501 16.70 5.51 -0.42
CA LEU A 501 17.16 4.15 -0.72
C LEU A 501 16.86 3.80 -2.18
N ASN A 502 17.89 3.47 -2.95
CA ASN A 502 17.74 3.01 -4.33
C ASN A 502 18.15 1.54 -4.42
N VAL A 503 17.27 0.69 -4.96
CA VAL A 503 17.55 -0.73 -5.26
C VAL A 503 17.40 -0.96 -6.75
N THR A 504 18.49 -1.36 -7.41
CA THR A 504 18.49 -1.61 -8.86
C THR A 504 17.81 -2.94 -9.22
N GLY A 505 17.98 -3.95 -8.36
CA GLY A 505 17.37 -5.27 -8.50
C GLY A 505 15.98 -5.38 -7.89
N ASN A 506 15.60 -6.61 -7.52
CA ASN A 506 14.34 -6.91 -6.85
C ASN A 506 14.47 -6.77 -5.34
N VAL A 507 13.33 -6.58 -4.68
CA VAL A 507 13.24 -6.61 -3.22
C VAL A 507 12.38 -7.79 -2.77
N SER A 508 12.91 -8.61 -1.88
CA SER A 508 12.15 -9.63 -1.14
C SER A 508 12.05 -9.19 0.31
N ASN A 509 10.85 -8.85 0.76
CA ASN A 509 10.57 -8.56 2.16
C ASN A 509 9.93 -9.80 2.79
N ASP A 510 10.70 -10.52 3.60
CA ASP A 510 10.27 -11.77 4.22
C ASP A 510 9.27 -11.52 5.37
N GLU A 511 8.67 -12.57 5.93
CA GLU A 511 7.60 -12.48 6.94
C GLU A 511 7.97 -11.63 8.18
N ASN A 512 9.24 -11.62 8.59
CA ASN A 512 9.72 -10.80 9.71
C ASN A 512 10.30 -9.44 9.26
N GLY A 513 10.36 -9.21 7.95
CA GLY A 513 10.92 -8.01 7.35
C GLY A 513 9.97 -6.83 7.45
N THR A 514 10.51 -5.67 7.81
CA THR A 514 9.84 -4.38 7.75
C THR A 514 10.58 -3.45 6.79
N ILE A 515 9.85 -2.78 5.91
CA ILE A 515 10.32 -1.64 5.13
C ILE A 515 9.46 -0.44 5.52
N ASP A 516 10.06 0.55 6.18
CA ASP A 516 9.41 1.79 6.61
C ASP A 516 9.98 2.97 5.81
N THR A 517 9.13 3.65 5.04
CA THR A 517 9.48 4.84 4.28
C THR A 517 8.64 6.01 4.75
N SER A 518 9.22 6.89 5.57
CA SER A 518 8.43 7.90 6.28
C SER A 518 9.08 9.28 6.34
N ASN A 519 8.31 10.30 6.77
CA ASN A 519 8.80 11.66 7.02
C ASN A 519 9.62 12.27 5.86
N GLY A 520 9.14 12.12 4.63
CA GLY A 520 9.79 12.62 3.40
C GLY A 520 10.84 11.67 2.80
N GLY A 521 11.13 10.54 3.43
CA GLY A 521 12.01 9.51 2.86
C GLY A 521 11.48 8.93 1.54
N SER A 522 12.39 8.40 0.72
CA SER A 522 12.09 7.80 -0.58
C SER A 522 12.76 6.44 -0.73
N THR A 523 11.98 5.41 -1.06
CA THR A 523 12.47 4.07 -1.42
C THR A 523 12.13 3.79 -2.88
N ASP A 524 13.15 3.71 -3.72
CA ASP A 524 13.03 3.48 -5.16
C ASP A 524 13.54 2.08 -5.53
N ILE A 525 12.64 1.23 -5.99
CA ILE A 525 12.89 -0.15 -6.41
C ILE A 525 12.73 -0.24 -7.93
N ASN A 526 13.83 -0.45 -8.64
CA ASN A 526 13.80 -0.56 -10.09
C ASN A 526 13.33 -1.94 -10.59
N GLY A 527 13.42 -2.99 -9.76
CA GLY A 527 12.85 -4.32 -10.00
C GLY A 527 11.42 -4.49 -9.49
N SER A 528 11.06 -5.73 -9.15
CA SER A 528 9.78 -6.09 -8.49
C SER A 528 9.92 -6.16 -6.97
N LEU A 529 8.80 -6.03 -6.25
CA LEU A 529 8.71 -6.23 -4.81
C LEU A 529 7.88 -7.48 -4.49
N SER A 530 8.47 -8.44 -3.78
CA SER A 530 7.76 -9.55 -3.16
C SER A 530 7.64 -9.28 -1.68
N ASN A 531 6.44 -9.01 -1.18
CA ASN A 531 6.19 -8.67 0.21
C ASN A 531 5.44 -9.77 0.96
N ASN A 532 6.12 -10.44 1.90
CA ASN A 532 5.53 -11.34 2.88
C ASN A 532 5.49 -10.72 4.30
N GLY A 533 6.22 -9.63 4.53
CA GLY A 533 6.29 -8.91 5.81
C GLY A 533 5.45 -7.64 5.82
N THR A 534 5.98 -6.56 6.39
CA THR A 534 5.32 -5.25 6.44
C THR A 534 6.06 -4.22 5.59
N VAL A 535 5.33 -3.48 4.78
CA VAL A 535 5.82 -2.30 4.06
C VAL A 535 4.92 -1.14 4.43
N ASP A 536 5.47 -0.14 5.10
CA ASP A 536 4.77 1.06 5.55
C ASP A 536 5.34 2.29 4.84
N THR A 537 4.46 3.10 4.25
CA THR A 537 4.83 4.37 3.61
C THR A 537 4.02 5.51 4.25
N ASP A 538 4.58 6.19 5.25
CA ASP A 538 3.88 7.25 6.02
C ASP A 538 4.51 8.64 5.80
N ASN A 539 3.84 9.50 5.04
CA ASN A 539 4.40 10.78 4.57
C ASN A 539 5.73 10.64 3.81
N GLY A 540 6.03 9.46 3.26
CA GLY A 540 7.18 9.17 2.38
C GLY A 540 6.75 8.73 0.98
N SER A 541 7.70 8.28 0.16
CA SER A 541 7.44 7.77 -1.20
C SER A 541 8.06 6.39 -1.43
N LEU A 542 7.24 5.41 -1.80
CA LEU A 542 7.69 4.10 -2.28
C LEU A 542 7.42 4.00 -3.78
N ASN A 543 8.46 3.83 -4.59
CA ASN A 543 8.34 3.67 -6.04
C ASN A 543 8.86 2.30 -6.46
N VAL A 544 7.98 1.45 -6.98
CA VAL A 544 8.34 0.14 -7.54
C VAL A 544 8.10 0.17 -9.05
N ASN A 545 9.17 0.09 -9.86
CA ASN A 545 9.04 0.10 -11.32
C ASN A 545 8.44 -1.20 -11.88
N GLY A 546 8.67 -2.33 -11.20
CA GLY A 546 8.13 -3.64 -11.54
C GLY A 546 6.74 -3.91 -10.94
N SER A 547 6.37 -5.19 -10.90
CA SER A 547 5.16 -5.67 -10.22
C SER A 547 5.37 -5.80 -8.71
N VAL A 548 4.26 -5.86 -7.97
CA VAL A 548 4.24 -6.16 -6.54
C VAL A 548 3.41 -7.42 -6.29
N ASP A 549 4.03 -8.41 -5.63
CA ASP A 549 3.33 -9.58 -5.08
C ASP A 549 3.22 -9.40 -3.56
N ASN A 550 2.02 -9.09 -3.06
CA ASN A 550 1.78 -8.79 -1.65
C ASN A 550 1.04 -9.95 -0.96
N ASN A 551 1.74 -10.70 -0.12
CA ASN A 551 1.18 -11.66 0.84
C ASN A 551 1.20 -11.13 2.29
N GLY A 552 1.92 -10.03 2.54
CA GLY A 552 2.05 -9.37 3.83
C GLY A 552 1.14 -8.15 3.97
N SER A 553 1.63 -7.07 4.59
CA SER A 553 0.95 -5.78 4.67
C SER A 553 1.67 -4.73 3.82
N LEU A 554 0.92 -4.01 2.99
CA LEU A 554 1.38 -2.85 2.23
C LEU A 554 0.52 -1.64 2.58
N ASN A 555 1.04 -0.75 3.41
CA ASN A 555 0.30 0.38 3.96
C ASN A 555 0.85 1.70 3.41
N THR A 556 -0.05 2.61 3.02
CA THR A 556 0.28 3.97 2.59
C THR A 556 -0.57 4.98 3.34
N SER A 557 0.07 5.90 4.06
CA SER A 557 -0.63 6.88 4.91
C SER A 557 0.00 8.28 4.89
N GLY A 558 -0.77 9.27 5.34
CA GLY A 558 -0.34 10.65 5.47
C GLY A 558 -0.44 11.44 4.17
N ASP A 559 -0.59 12.77 4.28
CA ASP A 559 -0.84 13.68 3.15
C ASP A 559 0.21 13.59 2.02
N ASN A 560 1.44 13.19 2.34
CA ASN A 560 2.53 13.00 1.38
C ASN A 560 2.88 11.53 1.14
N GLY A 561 2.18 10.58 1.78
CA GLY A 561 2.39 9.15 1.61
C GLY A 561 2.00 8.72 0.21
N THR A 562 2.96 8.26 -0.58
CA THR A 562 2.71 7.83 -1.95
C THR A 562 3.38 6.50 -2.24
N THR A 563 2.59 5.51 -2.67
CA THR A 563 3.10 4.25 -3.21
C THR A 563 2.79 4.17 -4.68
N ASN A 564 3.81 4.06 -5.53
CA ASN A 564 3.67 3.95 -6.98
C ASN A 564 4.16 2.57 -7.44
N ILE A 565 3.30 1.85 -8.15
CA ILE A 565 3.58 0.54 -8.74
C ILE A 565 3.51 0.67 -10.27
N GLY A 566 4.64 0.46 -10.94
CA GLY A 566 4.77 0.56 -12.39
C GLY A 566 4.24 -0.66 -13.15
N GLY A 567 4.17 -1.83 -12.50
CA GLY A 567 3.58 -3.06 -13.03
C GLY A 567 2.21 -3.40 -12.42
N ASP A 568 1.93 -4.70 -12.36
CA ASP A 568 0.71 -5.25 -11.74
C ASP A 568 0.87 -5.37 -10.22
N LEU A 569 -0.25 -5.36 -9.49
CA LEU A 569 -0.32 -5.66 -8.06
C LEU A 569 -1.14 -6.95 -7.84
N ASN A 570 -0.49 -8.00 -7.38
CA ASN A 570 -1.14 -9.23 -6.93
C ASN A 570 -1.23 -9.22 -5.41
N ASN A 571 -2.43 -9.01 -4.88
CA ASN A 571 -2.68 -8.94 -3.45
C ASN A 571 -3.34 -10.22 -2.92
N SER A 572 -2.61 -10.95 -2.10
CA SER A 572 -3.08 -12.09 -1.30
C SER A 572 -3.02 -11.79 0.22
N GLY A 573 -2.54 -10.60 0.61
CA GLY A 573 -2.43 -10.11 1.98
C GLY A 573 -3.30 -8.87 2.22
N ASN A 574 -2.76 -7.87 2.91
CA ASN A 574 -3.44 -6.60 3.18
C ASN A 574 -2.78 -5.46 2.41
N VAL A 575 -3.58 -4.66 1.71
CA VAL A 575 -3.20 -3.36 1.16
C VAL A 575 -4.09 -2.32 1.81
N SER A 576 -3.50 -1.31 2.46
CA SER A 576 -4.24 -0.25 3.15
C SER A 576 -3.77 1.12 2.71
N THR A 577 -4.71 2.00 2.37
CA THR A 577 -4.47 3.36 1.90
C THR A 577 -5.33 4.31 2.73
N THR A 578 -4.70 5.03 3.66
CA THR A 578 -5.41 5.77 4.70
C THR A 578 -4.87 7.18 4.89
N ASP A 579 -5.57 8.02 5.65
CA ASP A 579 -5.08 9.33 6.12
C ASP A 579 -4.50 10.20 4.99
N ASN A 580 -5.23 10.30 3.87
CA ASN A 580 -4.86 10.99 2.63
C ASN A 580 -3.65 10.42 1.85
N GLY A 581 -3.18 9.23 2.20
CA GLY A 581 -2.18 8.49 1.43
C GLY A 581 -2.71 8.09 0.04
N THR A 582 -1.80 7.95 -0.92
CA THR A 582 -2.15 7.63 -2.32
C THR A 582 -1.40 6.39 -2.81
N LEU A 583 -2.13 5.38 -3.30
CA LEU A 583 -1.60 4.23 -4.02
C LEU A 583 -1.91 4.36 -5.51
N ASN A 584 -0.89 4.35 -6.36
CA ASN A 584 -1.04 4.34 -7.81
C ASN A 584 -0.54 3.02 -8.38
N VAL A 585 -1.36 2.32 -9.16
CA VAL A 585 -0.98 1.10 -9.89
C VAL A 585 -1.16 1.34 -11.39
N THR A 586 -0.08 1.21 -12.14
CA THR A 586 -0.10 1.44 -13.59
C THR A 586 -0.68 0.23 -14.35
N GLY A 587 -0.40 -0.98 -13.86
CA GLY A 587 -0.90 -2.24 -14.40
C GLY A 587 -2.25 -2.67 -13.85
N ASP A 588 -2.51 -3.98 -13.95
CA ASP A 588 -3.73 -4.60 -13.43
C ASP A 588 -3.59 -4.91 -11.93
N VAL A 589 -4.72 -5.02 -11.23
CA VAL A 589 -4.78 -5.44 -9.83
C VAL A 589 -5.55 -6.76 -9.72
N SER A 590 -4.93 -7.78 -9.12
CA SER A 590 -5.60 -9.00 -8.68
C SER A 590 -5.69 -9.01 -7.17
N ASN A 591 -6.90 -8.88 -6.61
CA ASN A 591 -7.15 -9.08 -5.18
C ASN A 591 -7.67 -10.50 -4.98
N ASP A 592 -6.81 -11.39 -4.52
CA ASP A 592 -7.10 -12.81 -4.37
C ASP A 592 -8.04 -13.10 -3.18
N GLU A 593 -8.47 -14.34 -2.99
CA GLU A 593 -9.48 -14.73 -1.98
C GLU A 593 -9.12 -14.30 -0.53
N ASN A 594 -7.84 -14.28 -0.18
CA ASN A 594 -7.35 -13.83 1.13
C ASN A 594 -6.96 -12.33 1.15
N GLY A 595 -7.00 -11.69 -0.02
CA GLY A 595 -6.62 -10.31 -0.22
C GLY A 595 -7.66 -9.34 0.33
N THR A 596 -7.18 -8.33 1.07
CA THR A 596 -7.95 -7.14 1.44
C THR A 596 -7.30 -5.91 0.81
N LEU A 597 -8.10 -5.09 0.13
CA LEU A 597 -7.73 -3.76 -0.33
C LEU A 597 -8.63 -2.74 0.37
N ASP A 598 -8.07 -2.01 1.34
CA ASP A 598 -8.77 -0.99 2.12
C ASP A 598 -8.32 0.41 1.70
N THR A 599 -9.28 1.24 1.29
CA THR A 599 -9.08 2.65 0.95
C THR A 599 -9.99 3.49 1.82
N SER A 600 -9.43 4.04 2.92
CA SER A 600 -10.23 4.68 3.95
C SER A 600 -9.68 6.01 4.45
N ASN A 601 -10.46 6.75 5.25
CA ASN A 601 -10.03 7.98 5.94
C ASN A 601 -9.35 9.03 5.04
N GLY A 602 -9.88 9.26 3.85
CA GLY A 602 -9.37 10.21 2.85
C GLY A 602 -8.29 9.65 1.91
N GLY A 603 -7.88 8.39 2.08
CA GLY A 603 -6.95 7.72 1.18
C GLY A 603 -7.49 7.59 -0.25
N SER A 604 -6.57 7.47 -1.21
CA SER A 604 -6.87 7.32 -2.64
C SER A 604 -6.13 6.12 -3.23
N THR A 605 -6.83 5.23 -3.91
CA THR A 605 -6.24 4.15 -4.72
C THR A 605 -6.63 4.33 -6.17
N ASP A 606 -5.64 4.55 -7.03
CA ASP A 606 -5.79 4.78 -8.46
C ASP A 606 -5.18 3.60 -9.25
N ILE A 607 -6.03 2.86 -9.96
CA ILE A 607 -5.68 1.70 -10.77
C ILE A 607 -5.90 2.05 -12.24
N ASN A 608 -4.82 2.08 -13.02
CA ASN A 608 -4.90 2.41 -14.44
C ASN A 608 -5.27 1.21 -15.33
N GLY A 609 -5.03 -0.02 -14.87
CA GLY A 609 -5.46 -1.26 -15.53
C GLY A 609 -6.86 -1.73 -15.12
N ASN A 610 -7.10 -3.03 -15.27
CA ASN A 610 -8.29 -3.73 -14.80
C ASN A 610 -8.13 -4.19 -13.35
N LEU A 611 -9.26 -4.45 -12.69
CA LEU A 611 -9.30 -4.99 -11.33
C LEU A 611 -10.07 -6.31 -11.31
N SER A 612 -9.42 -7.39 -10.87
CA SER A 612 -10.04 -8.68 -10.58
C SER A 612 -10.12 -8.85 -9.06
N ASN A 613 -11.33 -8.90 -8.51
CA ASN A 613 -11.56 -9.05 -7.08
C ASN A 613 -12.18 -10.40 -6.73
N ASN A 614 -11.42 -11.26 -6.04
CA ASN A 614 -11.89 -12.48 -5.41
C ASN A 614 -11.90 -12.37 -3.87
N GLY A 615 -11.28 -11.34 -3.29
CA GLY A 615 -11.19 -11.08 -1.86
C GLY A 615 -12.17 -10.00 -1.38
N THR A 616 -11.71 -9.12 -0.50
CA THR A 616 -12.49 -7.97 0.00
C THR A 616 -11.85 -6.66 -0.44
N ILE A 617 -12.68 -5.73 -0.92
CA ILE A 617 -12.30 -4.35 -1.21
C ILE A 617 -13.25 -3.45 -0.44
N ASP A 618 -12.70 -2.62 0.42
CA ASP A 618 -13.45 -1.67 1.24
C ASP A 618 -13.01 -0.24 0.89
N THR A 619 -13.97 0.62 0.55
CA THR A 619 -13.75 2.05 0.29
C THR A 619 -14.57 2.86 1.29
N ASP A 620 -13.98 3.20 2.43
CA ASP A 620 -14.67 3.82 3.58
C ASP A 620 -14.20 5.26 3.82
N ASN A 621 -14.99 6.25 3.40
CA ASN A 621 -14.56 7.66 3.39
C ASN A 621 -13.23 7.88 2.61
N GLY A 622 -12.92 7.03 1.65
CA GLY A 622 -11.78 7.13 0.71
C GLY A 622 -12.23 7.13 -0.75
N SER A 623 -11.27 7.05 -1.69
CA SER A 623 -11.54 7.02 -3.13
C SER A 623 -10.83 5.87 -3.83
N LEU A 624 -11.58 4.96 -4.46
CA LEU A 624 -11.06 3.93 -5.35
C LEU A 624 -11.39 4.29 -6.81
N ASN A 625 -10.39 4.50 -7.64
CA ASN A 625 -10.57 4.78 -9.07
C ASN A 625 -9.94 3.68 -9.91
N VAL A 626 -10.74 3.01 -10.75
CA VAL A 626 -10.28 1.99 -11.70
C VAL A 626 -10.56 2.50 -13.11
N ASN A 627 -9.52 2.73 -13.91
CA ASN A 627 -9.70 3.17 -15.30
C ASN A 627 -10.20 2.05 -16.23
N GLY A 628 -9.82 0.80 -15.95
CA GLY A 628 -10.26 -0.39 -16.68
C GLY A 628 -11.61 -0.95 -16.24
N SER A 629 -11.85 -2.21 -16.58
CA SER A 629 -13.02 -2.98 -16.12
C SER A 629 -12.78 -3.62 -14.75
N VAL A 630 -13.87 -3.95 -14.05
CA VAL A 630 -13.84 -4.69 -12.79
C VAL A 630 -14.56 -6.03 -12.95
N ASP A 631 -13.86 -7.12 -12.63
CA ASP A 631 -14.45 -8.44 -12.45
C ASP A 631 -14.54 -8.74 -10.94
N ASN A 632 -15.74 -8.68 -10.36
CA ASN A 632 -15.98 -8.87 -8.94
C ASN A 632 -16.61 -10.23 -8.64
N ASN A 633 -15.83 -11.14 -8.07
CA ASN A 633 -16.29 -12.40 -7.47
C ASN A 633 -16.30 -12.37 -5.93
N GLY A 634 -15.64 -11.38 -5.33
CA GLY A 634 -15.53 -11.17 -3.89
C GLY A 634 -16.54 -10.14 -3.35
N SER A 635 -16.11 -9.32 -2.38
CA SER A 635 -16.89 -8.19 -1.87
C SER A 635 -16.25 -6.87 -2.32
N LEU A 636 -17.06 -5.96 -2.85
CA LEU A 636 -16.70 -4.58 -3.17
C LEU A 636 -17.65 -3.65 -2.41
N ASN A 637 -17.15 -3.03 -1.35
CA ASN A 637 -17.94 -2.21 -0.44
C ASN A 637 -17.53 -0.74 -0.56
N THR A 638 -18.51 0.16 -0.66
CA THR A 638 -18.30 1.60 -0.66
C THR A 638 -19.18 2.25 0.41
N THR A 639 -18.57 2.83 1.45
CA THR A 639 -19.24 3.26 2.69
C THR A 639 -18.79 4.65 3.15
N ALA A 640 -19.56 5.23 4.08
CA ALA A 640 -19.25 6.49 4.79
C ALA A 640 -18.78 7.66 3.91
N ASN A 641 -19.49 7.96 2.82
CA ASN A 641 -19.11 8.97 1.81
C ASN A 641 -17.86 8.62 0.98
N GLY A 642 -17.41 7.36 1.00
CA GLY A 642 -16.40 6.85 0.07
C GLY A 642 -16.91 6.86 -1.37
N THR A 643 -15.99 6.87 -2.32
CA THR A 643 -16.31 6.88 -3.75
C THR A 643 -15.54 5.79 -4.50
N THR A 644 -16.26 4.90 -5.18
CA THR A 644 -15.68 3.93 -6.11
C THR A 644 -16.05 4.35 -7.53
N SER A 645 -15.06 4.55 -8.40
CA SER A 645 -15.27 4.92 -9.80
C SER A 645 -14.64 3.90 -10.74
N ILE A 646 -15.45 3.36 -11.65
CA ILE A 646 -15.05 2.36 -12.65
C ILE A 646 -15.21 2.97 -14.04
N GLY A 647 -14.10 3.07 -14.77
CA GLY A 647 -14.02 3.62 -16.12
C GLY A 647 -14.51 2.66 -17.20
N GLY A 648 -14.43 1.36 -16.96
CA GLY A 648 -14.92 0.30 -17.85
C GLY A 648 -16.26 -0.32 -17.42
N ASP A 649 -16.45 -1.59 -17.81
CA ASP A 649 -17.59 -2.41 -17.40
C ASP A 649 -17.35 -3.00 -15.99
N LEU A 650 -18.44 -3.31 -15.27
CA LEU A 650 -18.44 -4.06 -14.02
C LEU A 650 -19.16 -5.41 -14.24
N ASN A 651 -18.42 -6.51 -14.14
CA ASN A 651 -18.98 -7.86 -14.11
C ASN A 651 -19.02 -8.34 -12.66
N ASN A 652 -20.22 -8.44 -12.09
CA ASN A 652 -20.43 -8.83 -10.71
C ASN A 652 -21.00 -10.25 -10.61
N SER A 653 -20.20 -11.14 -10.04
CA SER A 653 -20.57 -12.50 -9.62
C SER A 653 -20.50 -12.66 -8.08
N GLY A 654 -20.08 -11.62 -7.36
CA GLY A 654 -19.98 -11.56 -5.90
C GLY A 654 -20.93 -10.54 -5.28
N ASN A 655 -20.47 -9.80 -4.28
CA ASN A 655 -21.24 -8.75 -3.61
C ASN A 655 -20.68 -7.36 -3.94
N VAL A 656 -21.54 -6.45 -4.36
CA VAL A 656 -21.26 -5.01 -4.46
C VAL A 656 -22.22 -4.31 -3.52
N SER A 657 -21.69 -3.59 -2.51
CA SER A 657 -22.50 -2.89 -1.52
C SER A 657 -22.12 -1.41 -1.47
N THR A 658 -23.12 -0.55 -1.56
CA THR A 658 -22.99 0.91 -1.62
C THR A 658 -23.90 1.52 -0.56
N THR A 659 -23.33 1.87 0.59
CA THR A 659 -24.11 2.22 1.78
C THR A 659 -23.58 3.45 2.50
N ASP A 660 -24.31 3.97 3.48
CA ASP A 660 -23.89 5.08 4.34
C ASP A 660 -23.40 6.31 3.56
N ASN A 661 -24.13 6.70 2.51
CA ASN A 661 -23.80 7.77 1.56
C ASN A 661 -22.56 7.51 0.68
N GLY A 662 -22.08 6.27 0.60
CA GLY A 662 -21.09 5.86 -0.39
C GLY A 662 -21.62 6.02 -1.83
N THR A 663 -20.71 6.24 -2.79
CA THR A 663 -21.06 6.42 -4.21
C THR A 663 -20.29 5.46 -5.09
N LEU A 664 -20.98 4.66 -5.90
CA LEU A 664 -20.40 3.85 -6.98
C LEU A 664 -20.74 4.45 -8.34
N ASN A 665 -19.73 4.78 -9.13
CA ASN A 665 -19.89 5.26 -10.50
C ASN A 665 -19.34 4.21 -11.47
N VAL A 666 -20.14 3.77 -12.44
CA VAL A 666 -19.70 2.88 -13.53
C VAL A 666 -19.95 3.56 -14.87
N THR A 667 -18.88 3.81 -15.62
CA THR A 667 -18.98 4.48 -16.93
C THR A 667 -19.48 3.52 -18.02
N GLY A 668 -19.10 2.24 -17.93
CA GLY A 668 -19.53 1.17 -18.83
C GLY A 668 -20.85 0.52 -18.42
N ASN A 669 -21.04 -0.72 -18.86
CA ASN A 669 -22.18 -1.56 -18.52
C ASN A 669 -21.94 -2.31 -17.21
N VAL A 670 -23.03 -2.74 -16.58
CA VAL A 670 -22.99 -3.67 -15.44
C VAL A 670 -23.64 -4.99 -15.84
N SER A 671 -22.91 -6.09 -15.67
CA SER A 671 -23.45 -7.45 -15.71
C SER A 671 -23.51 -7.98 -14.29
N ASN A 672 -24.71 -8.14 -13.73
CA ASN A 672 -24.91 -8.78 -12.44
C ASN A 672 -25.33 -10.23 -12.67
N ASP A 673 -24.40 -11.16 -12.49
CA ASP A 673 -24.60 -12.58 -12.77
C ASP A 673 -25.49 -13.25 -11.71
N GLU A 674 -25.85 -14.53 -11.89
CA GLU A 674 -26.81 -15.26 -11.03
C GLU A 674 -26.44 -15.26 -9.54
N ASN A 675 -25.14 -15.26 -9.21
CA ASN A 675 -24.65 -15.17 -7.83
C ASN A 675 -24.35 -13.74 -7.37
N GLY A 676 -24.47 -12.78 -8.29
CA GLY A 676 -24.17 -11.38 -8.06
C GLY A 676 -25.27 -10.68 -7.25
N THR A 677 -24.84 -9.92 -6.24
CA THR A 677 -25.69 -8.96 -5.53
C THR A 677 -25.15 -7.55 -5.75
N LEU A 678 -26.03 -6.64 -6.15
CA LEU A 678 -25.79 -5.19 -6.16
C LEU A 678 -26.74 -4.53 -5.16
N ASP A 679 -26.23 -4.14 -4.00
CA ASP A 679 -26.97 -3.52 -2.91
C ASP A 679 -26.63 -2.04 -2.79
N THR A 680 -27.65 -1.18 -2.89
CA THR A 680 -27.56 0.26 -2.70
C THR A 680 -28.51 0.72 -1.61
N SER A 681 -27.99 0.98 -0.42
CA SER A 681 -28.82 1.21 0.76
C SER A 681 -28.35 2.36 1.65
N ASN A 682 -29.17 2.76 2.64
CA ASN A 682 -28.83 3.74 3.68
C ASN A 682 -28.22 5.06 3.14
N GLY A 683 -28.81 5.62 2.08
CA GLY A 683 -28.35 6.86 1.44
C GLY A 683 -27.23 6.68 0.42
N GLY A 684 -26.76 5.45 0.17
CA GLY A 684 -25.81 5.15 -0.90
C GLY A 684 -26.37 5.46 -2.30
N SER A 685 -25.47 5.68 -3.26
CA SER A 685 -25.79 6.00 -4.65
C SER A 685 -24.99 5.13 -5.61
N THR A 686 -25.65 4.46 -6.55
CA THR A 686 -25.02 3.71 -7.64
C THR A 686 -25.45 4.31 -8.98
N ASP A 687 -24.49 4.87 -9.71
CA ASP A 687 -24.70 5.51 -11.00
C ASP A 687 -24.04 4.67 -12.11
N ILE A 688 -24.87 4.08 -12.97
CA ILE A 688 -24.48 3.27 -14.13
C ILE A 688 -24.75 4.07 -15.39
N ASN A 689 -23.70 4.47 -16.09
CA ASN A 689 -23.86 5.26 -17.32
C ASN A 689 -24.19 4.39 -18.55
N GLY A 690 -23.86 3.09 -18.52
CA GLY A 690 -24.25 2.10 -19.53
C GLY A 690 -25.58 1.38 -19.25
N ASN A 691 -25.70 0.16 -19.76
CA ASN A 691 -26.83 -0.73 -19.50
C ASN A 691 -26.58 -1.61 -18.26
N LEU A 692 -27.65 -2.11 -17.66
CA LEU A 692 -27.61 -3.12 -16.59
C LEU A 692 -28.25 -4.42 -17.09
N SER A 693 -27.48 -5.51 -17.12
CA SER A 693 -27.98 -6.86 -17.33
C SER A 693 -28.01 -7.57 -15.98
N ASN A 694 -29.20 -7.84 -15.44
CA ASN A 694 -29.37 -8.45 -14.12
C ASN A 694 -29.89 -9.89 -14.23
N ASN A 695 -29.06 -10.86 -13.87
CA ASN A 695 -29.42 -12.25 -13.65
C ASN A 695 -29.42 -12.64 -12.16
N GLY A 696 -28.85 -11.80 -11.28
CA GLY A 696 -28.79 -12.00 -9.83
C GLY A 696 -29.78 -11.13 -9.06
N THR A 697 -29.32 -10.51 -7.97
CA THR A 697 -30.13 -9.60 -7.13
C THR A 697 -29.62 -8.17 -7.23
N VAL A 698 -30.52 -7.22 -7.44
CA VAL A 698 -30.27 -5.79 -7.32
C VAL A 698 -31.26 -5.25 -6.30
N ASP A 699 -30.76 -4.74 -5.18
CA ASP A 699 -31.54 -4.19 -4.08
C ASP A 699 -31.23 -2.71 -3.91
N THR A 700 -32.27 -1.88 -3.82
CA THR A 700 -32.16 -0.45 -3.54
C THR A 700 -33.04 -0.09 -2.35
N ASP A 701 -32.48 -0.05 -1.13
CA ASP A 701 -33.22 0.19 0.12
C ASP A 701 -32.82 1.51 0.80
N ASN A 702 -33.67 2.53 0.74
CA ASN A 702 -33.32 3.89 1.18
C ASN A 702 -32.06 4.48 0.48
N GLY A 703 -31.67 3.94 -0.68
CA GLY A 703 -30.57 4.42 -1.53
C GLY A 703 -31.06 4.87 -2.92
N SER A 704 -30.13 5.18 -3.82
CA SER A 704 -30.45 5.58 -5.20
C SER A 704 -29.66 4.79 -6.23
N LEU A 705 -30.36 4.07 -7.12
CA LEU A 705 -29.78 3.40 -8.28
C LEU A 705 -30.19 4.15 -9.56
N ASN A 706 -29.23 4.70 -10.29
CA ASN A 706 -29.48 5.38 -11.55
C ASN A 706 -28.80 4.64 -12.70
N VAL A 707 -29.59 4.12 -13.64
CA VAL A 707 -29.11 3.48 -14.88
C VAL A 707 -29.46 4.40 -16.04
N ASN A 708 -28.47 5.02 -16.68
CA ASN A 708 -28.71 5.89 -17.84
C ASN A 708 -29.16 5.10 -19.09
N GLY A 709 -28.69 3.86 -19.22
CA GLY A 709 -29.06 2.93 -20.28
C GLY A 709 -30.35 2.17 -20.02
N SER A 710 -30.49 1.02 -20.70
CA SER A 710 -31.61 0.09 -20.53
C SER A 710 -31.27 -0.99 -19.48
N VAL A 711 -32.31 -1.62 -18.94
CA VAL A 711 -32.18 -2.72 -17.99
C VAL A 711 -32.80 -3.99 -18.58
N ASP A 712 -32.01 -5.06 -18.65
CA ASP A 712 -32.49 -6.41 -18.95
C ASP A 712 -32.51 -7.20 -17.63
N ASN A 713 -33.69 -7.45 -17.08
CA ASN A 713 -33.88 -8.10 -15.79
C ASN A 713 -34.38 -9.54 -15.95
N ASN A 714 -33.52 -10.53 -15.71
CA ASN A 714 -33.87 -11.94 -15.54
C ASN A 714 -33.81 -12.39 -14.06
N GLY A 715 -33.21 -11.58 -13.18
CA GLY A 715 -33.08 -11.82 -11.74
C GLY A 715 -34.14 -11.08 -10.92
N SER A 716 -33.74 -10.54 -9.77
CA SER A 716 -34.58 -9.67 -8.92
C SER A 716 -34.08 -8.23 -8.96
N LEU A 717 -34.99 -7.29 -9.19
CA LEU A 717 -34.76 -5.84 -9.09
C LEU A 717 -35.74 -5.25 -8.06
N ASN A 718 -35.24 -4.97 -6.87
CA ASN A 718 -36.04 -4.54 -5.73
C ASN A 718 -35.75 -3.08 -5.37
N THR A 719 -36.79 -2.30 -5.11
CA THR A 719 -36.69 -0.91 -4.64
C THR A 719 -37.59 -0.72 -3.42
N SER A 720 -37.02 -0.31 -2.28
CA SER A 720 -37.74 -0.17 -1.01
C SER A 720 -37.31 1.03 -0.18
N GLY A 721 -38.15 1.41 0.79
CA GLY A 721 -37.86 2.47 1.74
C GLY A 721 -38.19 3.87 1.20
N ASP A 722 -38.48 4.80 2.11
CA ASP A 722 -38.97 6.16 1.79
C ASP A 722 -38.05 6.95 0.84
N ASN A 723 -36.74 6.65 0.84
CA ASN A 723 -35.75 7.28 -0.04
C ASN A 723 -35.22 6.32 -1.13
N GLY A 724 -35.72 5.08 -1.19
CA GLY A 724 -35.32 4.11 -2.20
C GLY A 724 -35.78 4.55 -3.57
N THR A 725 -34.85 4.80 -4.47
CA THR A 725 -35.16 5.26 -5.83
C THR A 725 -34.34 4.49 -6.86
N THR A 726 -35.03 3.82 -7.78
CA THR A 726 -34.40 3.22 -8.97
C THR A 726 -34.85 4.02 -10.18
N SER A 727 -33.91 4.58 -10.94
CA SER A 727 -34.19 5.36 -12.15
C SER A 727 -33.54 4.71 -13.36
N ILE A 728 -34.34 4.41 -14.38
CA ILE A 728 -33.91 3.81 -15.65
C ILE A 728 -34.16 4.82 -16.77
N GLY A 729 -33.08 5.24 -17.44
CA GLY A 729 -33.11 6.21 -18.54
C GLY A 729 -33.58 5.59 -19.87
N GLY A 730 -33.37 4.29 -20.06
CA GLY A 730 -33.78 3.52 -21.24
C GLY A 730 -35.04 2.67 -21.02
N ASP A 731 -35.11 1.56 -21.74
CA ASP A 731 -36.19 0.57 -21.61
C ASP A 731 -35.89 -0.40 -20.46
N LEU A 732 -36.95 -1.00 -19.88
CA LEU A 732 -36.87 -2.11 -18.93
C LEU A 732 -37.49 -3.36 -19.57
N ASN A 733 -36.67 -4.37 -19.84
CA ASN A 733 -37.11 -5.69 -20.28
C ASN A 733 -37.08 -6.63 -19.08
N ASN A 734 -38.25 -7.00 -18.57
CA ASN A 734 -38.40 -7.84 -17.40
C ASN A 734 -38.85 -9.25 -17.78
N SER A 735 -37.97 -10.21 -17.55
CA SER A 735 -38.23 -11.66 -17.58
C SER A 735 -38.09 -12.31 -16.19
N GLY A 736 -37.70 -11.53 -15.17
CA GLY A 736 -37.53 -11.94 -13.76
C GLY A 736 -38.54 -11.24 -12.84
N ASN A 737 -38.09 -10.84 -11.65
CA ASN A 737 -38.91 -10.13 -10.67
C ASN A 737 -38.50 -8.65 -10.56
N VAL A 738 -39.47 -7.76 -10.60
CA VAL A 738 -39.31 -6.35 -10.25
C VAL A 738 -40.28 -6.08 -9.10
N SER A 739 -39.78 -5.54 -7.99
CA SER A 739 -40.56 -5.24 -6.80
C SER A 739 -40.31 -3.83 -6.32
N THR A 740 -41.38 -3.06 -6.10
CA THR A 740 -41.34 -1.71 -5.51
C THR A 740 -42.24 -1.65 -4.30
N THR A 741 -41.64 -1.53 -3.11
CA THR A 741 -42.35 -1.66 -1.84
C THR A 741 -41.99 -0.56 -0.86
N ASP A 742 -42.73 -0.46 0.26
CA ASP A 742 -42.36 0.35 1.42
C ASP A 742 -41.98 1.81 1.06
N ASN A 743 -42.81 2.45 0.23
CA ASN A 743 -42.63 3.80 -0.31
C ASN A 743 -41.42 4.01 -1.25
N GLY A 744 -40.78 2.94 -1.72
CA GLY A 744 -39.76 2.99 -2.77
C GLY A 744 -40.36 3.43 -4.12
N THR A 745 -39.52 4.03 -4.97
CA THR A 745 -39.94 4.56 -6.28
C THR A 745 -39.09 3.99 -7.43
N LEU A 746 -39.72 3.35 -8.41
CA LEU A 746 -39.10 2.97 -9.68
C LEU A 746 -39.56 3.92 -10.79
N ASN A 747 -38.61 4.59 -11.43
CA ASN A 747 -38.86 5.46 -12.59
C ASN A 747 -38.27 4.82 -13.86
N VAL A 748 -39.07 4.66 -14.91
CA VAL A 748 -38.62 4.21 -16.23
C VAL A 748 -38.96 5.27 -17.26
N THR A 749 -37.94 5.83 -17.90
CA THR A 749 -38.12 6.87 -18.92
C THR A 749 -38.57 6.27 -20.26
N GLY A 750 -38.07 5.08 -20.60
CA GLY A 750 -38.43 4.32 -21.80
C GLY A 750 -39.68 3.46 -21.63
N ASN A 751 -39.76 2.41 -22.44
CA ASN A 751 -40.84 1.42 -22.40
C ASN A 751 -40.53 0.32 -21.39
N VAL A 752 -41.58 -0.36 -20.94
CA VAL A 752 -41.47 -1.58 -20.14
C VAL A 752 -42.04 -2.75 -20.93
N SER A 753 -41.25 -3.81 -21.08
CA SER A 753 -41.73 -5.13 -21.54
C SER A 753 -41.69 -6.08 -20.36
N ASN A 754 -42.85 -6.49 -19.86
CA ASN A 754 -42.97 -7.55 -18.87
C ASN A 754 -43.29 -8.87 -19.59
N ASP A 755 -42.29 -9.71 -19.75
CA ASP A 755 -42.40 -10.96 -20.51
C ASP A 755 -43.20 -12.02 -19.73
N GLU A 756 -43.47 -13.18 -20.34
CA GLU A 756 -44.35 -14.22 -19.78
C GLU A 756 -43.91 -14.72 -18.37
N ASN A 757 -42.61 -14.73 -18.09
CA ASN A 757 -42.07 -15.10 -16.77
C ASN A 757 -41.88 -13.89 -15.84
N GLY A 758 -42.08 -12.67 -16.36
CA GLY A 758 -41.86 -11.43 -15.65
C GLY A 758 -42.96 -11.14 -14.63
N THR A 759 -42.55 -10.73 -13.43
CA THR A 759 -43.42 -10.16 -12.41
C THR A 759 -43.04 -8.72 -12.12
N LEU A 760 -44.03 -7.83 -12.07
CA LEU A 760 -43.89 -6.44 -11.64
C LEU A 760 -44.84 -6.20 -10.47
N ASP A 761 -44.32 -6.15 -9.26
CA ASP A 761 -45.07 -5.91 -8.02
C ASP A 761 -44.83 -4.47 -7.53
N THR A 762 -45.90 -3.73 -7.30
CA THR A 762 -45.88 -2.39 -6.70
C THR A 762 -46.80 -2.37 -5.50
N SER A 763 -46.24 -2.44 -4.29
CA SER A 763 -47.04 -2.66 -3.09
C SER A 763 -46.62 -1.82 -1.87
N ASN A 764 -47.43 -1.83 -0.81
CA ASN A 764 -47.12 -1.19 0.48
C ASN A 764 -46.65 0.28 0.37
N GLY A 765 -47.32 1.08 -0.46
CA GLY A 765 -46.99 2.50 -0.69
C GLY A 765 -45.91 2.75 -1.74
N GLY A 766 -45.33 1.71 -2.34
CA GLY A 766 -44.39 1.83 -3.46
C GLY A 766 -45.02 2.48 -4.70
N SER A 767 -44.18 3.08 -5.54
CA SER A 767 -44.58 3.77 -6.77
C SER A 767 -43.74 3.31 -7.96
N THR A 768 -44.38 2.86 -9.04
CA THR A 768 -43.73 2.56 -10.32
C THR A 768 -44.25 3.53 -11.38
N ASP A 769 -43.37 4.38 -11.89
CA ASP A 769 -43.67 5.41 -12.88
C ASP A 769 -43.00 5.08 -14.21
N ILE A 770 -43.82 4.81 -15.24
CA ILE A 770 -43.39 4.45 -16.60
C ILE A 770 -43.79 5.58 -17.54
N ASN A 771 -42.79 6.26 -18.11
CA ASN A 771 -43.05 7.37 -19.03
C ASN A 771 -43.34 6.92 -20.47
N GLY A 772 -42.89 5.72 -20.87
CA GLY A 772 -43.19 5.10 -22.16
C GLY A 772 -44.44 4.23 -22.15
N ASN A 773 -44.49 3.26 -23.09
CA ASN A 773 -45.55 2.26 -23.15
C ASN A 773 -45.21 1.04 -22.28
N LEU A 774 -46.23 0.30 -21.89
CA LEU A 774 -46.11 -0.96 -21.14
C LEU A 774 -46.70 -2.11 -21.96
N SER A 775 -45.88 -3.11 -22.28
CA SER A 775 -46.31 -4.38 -22.86
C SER A 775 -46.26 -5.45 -21.78
N ASN A 776 -47.41 -6.01 -21.40
CA ASN A 776 -47.50 -7.04 -20.37
C ASN A 776 -47.92 -8.39 -20.93
N ASN A 777 -47.02 -9.36 -20.89
CA ASN A 777 -47.28 -10.78 -21.14
C ASN A 777 -47.19 -11.63 -19.86
N GLY A 778 -46.67 -11.08 -18.75
CA GLY A 778 -46.50 -11.75 -17.45
C GLY A 778 -47.55 -11.33 -16.42
N SER A 779 -47.12 -11.13 -15.17
CA SER A 779 -47.98 -10.63 -14.08
C SER A 779 -47.56 -9.24 -13.62
N ILE A 780 -48.54 -8.37 -13.43
CA ILE A 780 -48.37 -7.05 -12.82
C ILE A 780 -49.38 -6.95 -11.68
N ASP A 781 -48.89 -6.71 -10.48
CA ASP A 781 -49.68 -6.60 -9.26
C ASP A 781 -49.43 -5.23 -8.61
N THR A 782 -50.49 -4.47 -8.34
CA THR A 782 -50.43 -3.19 -7.65
C THR A 782 -51.28 -3.26 -6.38
N ASP A 783 -50.68 -3.59 -5.24
CA ASP A 783 -51.40 -3.80 -3.96
C ASP A 783 -51.05 -2.72 -2.90
N ASN A 784 -51.97 -1.79 -2.64
CA ASN A 784 -51.71 -0.61 -1.81
C ASN A 784 -50.51 0.25 -2.29
N GLY A 785 -50.12 0.13 -3.56
CA GLY A 785 -49.10 0.95 -4.24
C GLY A 785 -49.67 1.74 -5.42
N SER A 786 -48.79 2.38 -6.20
CA SER A 786 -49.18 3.15 -7.39
C SER A 786 -48.38 2.77 -8.63
N LEU A 787 -49.06 2.32 -9.69
CA LEU A 787 -48.47 2.10 -11.01
C LEU A 787 -48.97 3.18 -11.97
N ASN A 788 -48.09 4.06 -12.46
CA ASN A 788 -48.43 5.12 -13.40
C ASN A 788 -47.74 4.88 -14.74
N VAL A 789 -48.53 4.71 -15.80
CA VAL A 789 -48.05 4.57 -17.18
C VAL A 789 -48.50 5.78 -17.98
N ASN A 790 -47.59 6.64 -18.41
CA ASN A 790 -47.95 7.80 -19.23
C ASN A 790 -48.34 7.42 -20.67
N GLY A 791 -47.78 6.33 -21.19
CA GLY A 791 -48.09 5.78 -22.51
C GLY A 791 -49.33 4.87 -22.52
N SER A 792 -49.40 4.03 -23.55
CA SER A 792 -50.45 3.01 -23.70
C SER A 792 -50.01 1.67 -23.09
N VAL A 793 -50.98 0.84 -22.75
CA VAL A 793 -50.76 -0.51 -22.20
C VAL A 793 -51.32 -1.56 -23.15
N ASP A 794 -50.48 -2.50 -23.56
CA ASP A 794 -50.88 -3.73 -24.24
C ASP A 794 -50.80 -4.89 -23.24
N ASN A 795 -51.96 -5.38 -22.78
CA ASN A 795 -52.06 -6.42 -21.75
C ASN A 795 -52.50 -7.77 -22.34
N ASN A 796 -51.57 -8.71 -22.47
CA ASN A 796 -51.82 -10.12 -22.76
C ASN A 796 -51.69 -11.02 -21.51
N GLY A 797 -51.11 -10.50 -20.43
CA GLY A 797 -50.90 -11.18 -19.15
C GLY A 797 -51.97 -10.84 -18.11
N SER A 798 -51.57 -10.72 -16.84
CA SER A 798 -52.42 -10.25 -15.74
C SER A 798 -52.03 -8.85 -15.31
N LEU A 799 -53.00 -7.95 -15.17
CA LEU A 799 -52.86 -6.62 -14.59
C LEU A 799 -53.84 -6.48 -13.43
N ASN A 800 -53.35 -6.57 -12.20
CA ASN A 800 -54.17 -6.57 -10.99
C ASN A 800 -53.91 -5.30 -10.16
N THR A 801 -54.98 -4.70 -9.66
CA THR A 801 -54.94 -3.53 -8.76
C THR A 801 -55.81 -3.82 -7.53
N SER A 802 -55.23 -3.76 -6.33
CA SER A 802 -55.92 -4.08 -5.08
C SER A 802 -55.54 -3.16 -3.91
N GLY A 803 -56.39 -3.16 -2.88
CA GLY A 803 -56.17 -2.42 -1.65
C GLY A 803 -56.63 -0.96 -1.72
N ASP A 804 -56.95 -0.37 -0.55
CA ASP A 804 -57.55 0.97 -0.44
C ASP A 804 -56.71 2.09 -1.10
N ASN A 805 -55.39 1.90 -1.19
CA ASN A 805 -54.47 2.85 -1.84
C ASN A 805 -53.91 2.33 -3.17
N GLY A 806 -54.32 1.14 -3.61
CA GLY A 806 -53.89 0.55 -4.87
C GLY A 806 -54.41 1.35 -6.04
N THR A 807 -53.51 1.92 -6.83
CA THR A 807 -53.88 2.74 -7.98
C THR A 807 -53.06 2.37 -9.21
N THR A 808 -53.73 2.03 -10.30
CA THR A 808 -53.08 1.89 -11.61
C THR A 808 -53.62 2.99 -12.52
N SER A 809 -52.75 3.85 -13.04
CA SER A 809 -53.12 4.95 -13.92
C SER A 809 -52.47 4.78 -15.29
N ILE A 810 -53.27 4.83 -16.35
CA ILE A 810 -52.86 4.71 -17.75
C ILE A 810 -53.22 6.01 -18.46
N GLY A 811 -52.22 6.73 -18.96
CA GLY A 811 -52.37 7.99 -19.68
C GLY A 811 -52.83 7.82 -21.12
N GLY A 812 -52.52 6.69 -21.75
CA GLY A 812 -52.91 6.32 -23.11
C GLY A 812 -54.11 5.38 -23.18
N ASP A 813 -54.12 4.55 -24.23
CA ASP A 813 -55.13 3.50 -24.43
C ASP A 813 -54.72 2.22 -23.68
N LEU A 814 -55.71 1.40 -23.31
CA LEU A 814 -55.52 0.04 -22.79
C LEU A 814 -56.07 -0.97 -23.81
N ASN A 815 -55.19 -1.78 -24.40
CA ASN A 815 -55.56 -2.93 -25.23
C ASN A 815 -55.44 -4.19 -24.39
N ASN A 816 -56.56 -4.79 -24.01
CA ASN A 816 -56.61 -5.97 -23.18
C ASN A 816 -56.98 -7.22 -23.99
N SER A 817 -56.04 -8.16 -24.07
CA SER A 817 -56.29 -9.53 -24.54
C SER A 817 -56.05 -10.57 -23.43
N GLY A 818 -55.68 -10.13 -22.22
CA GLY A 818 -55.43 -10.95 -21.03
C GLY A 818 -56.43 -10.67 -19.90
N ASN A 819 -55.97 -10.62 -18.65
CA ASN A 819 -56.79 -10.33 -17.48
C ASN A 819 -56.48 -8.95 -16.90
N VAL A 820 -57.52 -8.17 -16.63
CA VAL A 820 -57.46 -6.93 -15.84
C VAL A 820 -58.39 -7.10 -14.65
N SER A 821 -57.89 -6.91 -13.44
CA SER A 821 -58.67 -7.12 -12.21
C SER A 821 -58.48 -5.96 -11.24
N THR A 822 -59.56 -5.31 -10.82
CA THR A 822 -59.54 -4.29 -9.77
C THR A 822 -60.40 -4.75 -8.59
N THR A 823 -59.78 -4.97 -7.43
CA THR A 823 -60.45 -5.54 -6.25
C THR A 823 -60.15 -4.78 -4.97
N ASP A 824 -60.85 -5.07 -3.87
CA ASP A 824 -60.53 -4.59 -2.53
C ASP A 824 -60.28 -3.07 -2.46
N ASN A 825 -61.17 -2.28 -3.07
CA ASN A 825 -61.10 -0.82 -3.20
C ASN A 825 -59.95 -0.26 -4.06
N GLY A 826 -59.22 -1.11 -4.79
CA GLY A 826 -58.23 -0.69 -5.78
C GLY A 826 -58.88 0.06 -6.95
N THR A 827 -58.12 0.97 -7.57
CA THR A 827 -58.63 1.83 -8.65
C THR A 827 -57.76 1.74 -9.91
N LEU A 828 -58.36 1.39 -11.06
CA LEU A 828 -57.76 1.51 -12.38
C LEU A 828 -58.31 2.74 -13.10
N ASN A 829 -57.44 3.66 -13.51
CA ASN A 829 -57.80 4.85 -14.28
C ASN A 829 -57.18 4.77 -15.68
N VAL A 830 -57.99 4.75 -16.74
CA VAL A 830 -57.53 4.82 -18.12
C VAL A 830 -57.99 6.15 -18.71
N THR A 831 -57.08 7.02 -19.10
CA THR A 831 -57.44 8.33 -19.68
C THR A 831 -57.92 8.21 -21.13
N GLY A 832 -57.34 7.26 -21.89
CA GLY A 832 -57.70 6.95 -23.27
C GLY A 832 -58.87 5.98 -23.41
N ASN A 833 -58.88 5.25 -24.52
CA ASN A 833 -59.87 4.22 -24.81
C ASN A 833 -59.44 2.88 -24.22
N VAL A 834 -60.42 2.01 -23.99
CA VAL A 834 -60.20 0.61 -23.63
C VAL A 834 -60.71 -0.27 -24.76
N SER A 835 -59.84 -1.14 -25.30
CA SER A 835 -60.21 -2.23 -26.19
C SER A 835 -60.08 -3.54 -25.43
N ASN A 836 -61.20 -4.19 -25.13
CA ASN A 836 -61.22 -5.53 -24.53
C ASN A 836 -61.48 -6.56 -25.63
N ASP A 837 -60.46 -7.29 -26.02
CA ASP A 837 -60.53 -8.27 -27.11
C ASP A 837 -61.28 -9.55 -26.67
N GLU A 838 -61.52 -10.48 -27.60
CA GLU A 838 -62.31 -11.71 -27.35
C GLU A 838 -61.79 -12.58 -26.20
N ASN A 839 -60.47 -12.58 -25.96
CA ASN A 839 -59.85 -13.30 -24.84
C ASN A 839 -59.68 -12.44 -23.58
N GLY A 840 -59.98 -11.15 -23.68
CA GLY A 840 -59.80 -10.17 -22.62
C GLY A 840 -60.90 -10.25 -21.57
N THR A 841 -60.49 -10.18 -20.31
CA THR A 841 -61.38 -10.02 -19.15
C THR A 841 -61.04 -8.72 -18.43
N ILE A 842 -62.05 -7.92 -18.10
CA ILE A 842 -61.97 -6.81 -17.16
C ILE A 842 -62.93 -7.11 -16.01
N ASP A 843 -62.40 -7.33 -14.80
CA ASP A 843 -63.17 -7.60 -13.59
C ASP A 843 -63.00 -6.45 -12.59
N SER A 844 -64.11 -5.81 -12.19
CA SER A 844 -64.16 -4.81 -11.13
C SER A 844 -65.03 -5.29 -9.99
N SER A 845 -64.40 -5.81 -8.93
CA SER A 845 -65.12 -6.49 -7.85
C SER A 845 -64.74 -6.05 -6.44
N ASN A 846 -65.54 -6.42 -5.44
CA ASN A 846 -65.28 -6.19 -4.00
C ASN A 846 -64.86 -4.75 -3.65
N GLY A 847 -65.58 -3.75 -4.19
CA GLY A 847 -65.31 -2.33 -3.97
C GLY A 847 -64.29 -1.70 -4.92
N GLY A 848 -63.61 -2.49 -5.77
CA GLY A 848 -62.71 -1.98 -6.80
C GLY A 848 -63.41 -1.15 -7.87
N SER A 849 -62.68 -0.22 -8.49
CA SER A 849 -63.19 0.74 -9.48
C SER A 849 -62.34 0.77 -10.74
N THR A 850 -62.97 0.64 -11.91
CA THR A 850 -62.35 0.89 -13.21
C THR A 850 -62.96 2.12 -13.88
N ASP A 851 -62.17 3.15 -14.11
CA ASP A 851 -62.58 4.40 -14.72
C ASP A 851 -61.95 4.55 -16.11
N VAL A 852 -62.79 4.73 -17.14
CA VAL A 852 -62.40 4.88 -18.55
C VAL A 852 -62.77 6.28 -19.04
N GLY A 853 -61.75 7.07 -19.38
CA GLY A 853 -61.88 8.44 -19.87
C GLY A 853 -62.41 8.52 -21.31
N GLY A 854 -62.08 7.55 -22.15
CA GLY A 854 -62.52 7.43 -23.54
C GLY A 854 -63.69 6.47 -23.74
N ASN A 855 -63.69 5.79 -24.90
CA ASN A 855 -64.67 4.76 -25.23
C ASN A 855 -64.21 3.38 -24.74
N LEU A 856 -65.18 2.48 -24.53
CA LEU A 856 -64.92 1.05 -24.28
C LEU A 856 -65.45 0.23 -25.47
N SER A 857 -64.55 -0.46 -26.17
CA SER A 857 -64.89 -1.47 -27.17
C SER A 857 -64.74 -2.85 -26.53
N ASN A 858 -65.84 -3.53 -26.26
CA ASN A 858 -65.84 -4.83 -25.60
C ASN A 858 -66.21 -5.97 -26.56
N ASN A 859 -65.24 -6.82 -26.88
CA ASN A 859 -65.43 -8.09 -27.58
C ASN A 859 -65.26 -9.31 -26.65
N GLY A 860 -64.72 -9.12 -25.44
CA GLY A 860 -64.50 -10.15 -24.42
C GLY A 860 -65.51 -10.09 -23.28
N THR A 861 -65.04 -10.23 -22.04
CA THR A 861 -65.88 -10.18 -20.83
C THR A 861 -65.52 -8.95 -20.00
N VAL A 862 -66.54 -8.21 -19.57
CA VAL A 862 -66.43 -7.13 -18.59
C VAL A 862 -67.41 -7.44 -17.46
N ASP A 863 -66.89 -7.70 -16.27
CA ASP A 863 -67.64 -8.04 -15.07
C ASP A 863 -67.49 -6.92 -14.01
N THR A 864 -68.59 -6.54 -13.40
CA THR A 864 -68.62 -5.56 -12.29
C THR A 864 -69.44 -6.14 -11.14
N ASP A 865 -68.79 -6.78 -10.16
CA ASP A 865 -69.45 -7.46 -9.03
C ASP A 865 -69.15 -6.81 -7.67
N ASN A 866 -70.12 -6.08 -7.10
CA ASN A 866 -69.90 -5.22 -5.92
C ASN A 866 -68.77 -4.18 -6.09
N GLY A 867 -68.35 -3.89 -7.33
CA GLY A 867 -67.40 -2.84 -7.69
C GLY A 867 -68.03 -1.75 -8.58
N SER A 868 -67.20 -0.96 -9.27
CA SER A 868 -67.66 0.07 -10.20
C SER A 868 -66.91 0.06 -11.52
N LEU A 869 -67.63 0.28 -12.62
CA LEU A 869 -67.09 0.57 -13.94
C LEU A 869 -67.68 1.88 -14.44
N ASN A 870 -66.85 2.90 -14.66
CA ASN A 870 -67.30 4.21 -15.15
C ASN A 870 -66.66 4.51 -16.51
N VAL A 871 -67.46 4.53 -17.57
CA VAL A 871 -67.02 4.90 -18.93
C VAL A 871 -67.55 6.29 -19.26
N ASN A 872 -66.67 7.27 -19.41
CA ASN A 872 -67.07 8.63 -19.79
C ASN A 872 -67.55 8.74 -21.24
N GLY A 873 -66.98 7.92 -22.14
CA GLY A 873 -67.36 7.83 -23.54
C GLY A 873 -68.51 6.86 -23.82
N SER A 874 -68.57 6.37 -25.05
CA SER A 874 -69.55 5.36 -25.50
C SER A 874 -69.02 3.95 -25.31
N VAL A 875 -69.93 2.99 -25.24
CA VAL A 875 -69.60 1.56 -25.16
C VAL A 875 -70.10 0.85 -26.41
N ASP A 876 -69.20 0.18 -27.12
CA ASP A 876 -69.52 -0.75 -28.20
C ASP A 876 -69.36 -2.18 -27.65
N ASN A 877 -70.46 -2.85 -27.32
CA ASN A 877 -70.48 -4.17 -26.70
C ASN A 877 -70.85 -5.27 -27.71
N ASN A 878 -69.87 -6.06 -28.12
CA ASN A 878 -70.03 -7.32 -28.86
C ASN A 878 -69.80 -8.57 -27.99
N GLY A 879 -69.23 -8.40 -26.80
CA GLY A 879 -68.95 -9.45 -25.82
C GLY A 879 -70.00 -9.54 -24.71
N SER A 880 -69.56 -9.74 -23.47
CA SER A 880 -70.42 -9.69 -22.27
C SER A 880 -70.09 -8.49 -21.40
N LEU A 881 -71.11 -7.74 -21.00
CA LEU A 881 -71.05 -6.65 -20.03
C LEU A 881 -71.99 -6.96 -18.87
N ASN A 882 -71.43 -7.37 -17.73
CA ASN A 882 -72.19 -7.86 -16.58
C ASN A 882 -72.02 -6.93 -15.37
N THR A 883 -73.12 -6.62 -14.70
CA THR A 883 -73.15 -5.82 -13.47
C THR A 883 -73.95 -6.56 -12.40
N SER A 884 -73.35 -6.87 -11.25
CA SER A 884 -73.98 -7.62 -10.16
C SER A 884 -73.61 -7.13 -8.77
N GLY A 885 -74.42 -7.52 -7.78
CA GLY A 885 -74.17 -7.23 -6.37
C GLY A 885 -74.72 -5.89 -5.90
N ASP A 886 -75.02 -5.76 -4.60
CA ASP A 886 -75.69 -4.61 -3.99
C ASP A 886 -74.98 -3.27 -4.23
N ASN A 887 -73.66 -3.30 -4.44
CA ASN A 887 -72.84 -2.11 -4.73
C ASN A 887 -72.27 -2.11 -6.16
N GLY A 888 -72.63 -3.09 -7.00
CA GLY A 888 -72.18 -3.18 -8.38
C GLY A 888 -72.77 -2.07 -9.23
N THR A 889 -71.93 -1.23 -9.82
CA THR A 889 -72.39 -0.09 -10.62
C THR A 889 -71.61 0.04 -11.93
N THR A 890 -72.30 -0.01 -13.05
CA THR A 890 -71.73 0.32 -14.36
C THR A 890 -72.35 1.61 -14.86
N SER A 891 -71.55 2.62 -15.14
CA SER A 891 -72.00 3.94 -15.62
C SER A 891 -71.40 4.25 -16.98
N ILE A 892 -72.24 4.60 -17.94
CA ILE A 892 -71.87 4.96 -19.31
C ILE A 892 -72.32 6.39 -19.59
N GLY A 893 -71.36 7.28 -19.85
CA GLY A 893 -71.58 8.69 -20.13
C GLY A 893 -72.09 8.97 -21.54
N GLY A 894 -71.73 8.11 -22.51
CA GLY A 894 -72.14 8.19 -23.91
C GLY A 894 -73.27 7.23 -24.28
N ASP A 895 -73.27 6.80 -25.54
CA ASP A 895 -74.21 5.80 -26.07
C ASP A 895 -73.72 4.38 -25.75
N LEU A 896 -74.66 3.42 -25.64
CA LEU A 896 -74.37 1.99 -25.56
C LEU A 896 -74.88 1.30 -26.83
N ASN A 897 -73.97 0.81 -27.67
CA ASN A 897 -74.29 -0.02 -28.83
C ASN A 897 -74.07 -1.49 -28.45
N ASN A 898 -75.15 -2.23 -28.27
CA ASN A 898 -75.11 -3.62 -27.85
C ASN A 898 -75.43 -4.57 -29.01
N SER A 899 -74.43 -5.34 -29.40
CA SER A 899 -74.53 -6.50 -30.31
C SER A 899 -74.23 -7.83 -29.59
N GLY A 900 -73.84 -7.77 -28.31
CA GLY A 900 -73.53 -8.92 -27.44
C GLY A 900 -74.52 -9.07 -26.28
N ASN A 901 -74.02 -9.38 -25.09
CA ASN A 901 -74.81 -9.54 -23.87
C ASN A 901 -74.57 -8.39 -22.89
N VAL A 902 -75.65 -7.81 -22.37
CA VAL A 902 -75.65 -6.88 -21.23
C VAL A 902 -76.52 -7.51 -20.15
N SER A 903 -75.97 -7.71 -18.95
CA SER A 903 -76.68 -8.38 -17.85
C SER A 903 -76.54 -7.57 -16.56
N THR A 904 -77.67 -7.17 -15.96
CA THR A 904 -77.70 -6.52 -14.65
C THR A 904 -78.51 -7.35 -13.66
N THR A 905 -77.85 -7.91 -12.64
CA THR A 905 -78.48 -8.87 -11.71
C THR A 905 -78.16 -8.57 -10.26
N ASP A 906 -78.80 -9.27 -9.32
CA ASP A 906 -78.45 -9.27 -7.88
C ASP A 906 -78.26 -7.87 -7.28
N ASN A 907 -79.22 -6.97 -7.54
CA ASN A 907 -79.23 -5.56 -7.15
C ASN A 907 -78.13 -4.65 -7.77
N GLY A 908 -77.39 -5.14 -8.78
CA GLY A 908 -76.48 -4.33 -9.58
C GLY A 908 -77.20 -3.25 -10.40
N THR A 909 -76.52 -2.15 -10.71
CA THR A 909 -77.10 -1.00 -11.43
C THR A 909 -76.30 -0.64 -12.67
N LEU A 910 -76.93 -0.63 -13.84
CA LEU A 910 -76.41 -0.05 -15.09
C LEU A 910 -77.05 1.31 -15.36
N ASN A 911 -76.24 2.35 -15.52
CA ASN A 911 -76.68 3.70 -15.88
C ASN A 911 -76.14 4.08 -17.25
N VAL A 912 -77.00 4.45 -18.20
CA VAL A 912 -76.61 4.97 -19.51
C VAL A 912 -77.15 6.38 -19.69
N THR A 913 -76.26 7.36 -19.85
CA THR A 913 -76.67 8.76 -20.01
C THR A 913 -77.14 9.06 -21.43
N GLY A 914 -76.53 8.42 -22.43
CA GLY A 914 -76.89 8.52 -23.85
C GLY A 914 -78.01 7.58 -24.27
N ASN A 915 -78.05 7.27 -25.57
CA ASN A 915 -79.00 6.32 -26.16
C ASN A 915 -78.46 4.90 -26.06
N VAL A 916 -79.39 3.94 -26.09
CA VAL A 916 -79.06 2.52 -26.20
C VAL A 916 -79.55 2.00 -27.56
N SER A 917 -78.65 1.43 -28.34
CA SER A 917 -78.98 0.64 -29.54
C SER A 917 -78.74 -0.84 -29.22
N ASN A 918 -79.82 -1.60 -29.08
CA ASN A 918 -79.74 -3.06 -28.93
C ASN A 918 -79.97 -3.69 -30.31
N ASP A 919 -78.90 -4.19 -30.93
CA ASP A 919 -78.93 -4.76 -32.28
C ASP A 919 -79.57 -6.15 -32.30
N GLU A 920 -79.77 -6.74 -33.48
CA GLU A 920 -80.49 -8.02 -33.66
C GLU A 920 -79.92 -9.20 -32.84
N ASN A 921 -78.60 -9.21 -32.61
CA ASN A 921 -77.93 -10.22 -31.78
C ASN A 921 -77.77 -9.81 -30.31
N GLY A 922 -78.14 -8.56 -29.99
CA GLY A 922 -77.98 -7.97 -28.67
C GLY A 922 -79.04 -8.48 -27.69
N THR A 923 -78.60 -8.79 -26.47
CA THR A 923 -79.46 -9.08 -25.33
C THR A 923 -79.19 -8.08 -24.21
N ILE A 924 -80.24 -7.52 -23.63
CA ILE A 924 -80.20 -6.76 -22.37
C ILE A 924 -81.08 -7.50 -21.37
N ASP A 925 -80.49 -8.10 -20.35
CA ASP A 925 -81.18 -8.81 -19.27
C ASP A 925 -81.06 -8.02 -17.95
N THR A 926 -82.19 -7.68 -17.35
CA THR A 926 -82.27 -7.03 -16.04
C THR A 926 -83.07 -7.88 -15.08
N SER A 927 -82.41 -8.56 -14.14
CA SER A 927 -83.08 -9.55 -13.30
C SER A 927 -82.68 -9.54 -11.82
N ASN A 928 -83.41 -10.30 -10.99
CA ASN A 928 -83.09 -10.55 -9.57
C ASN A 928 -82.77 -9.26 -8.75
N GLY A 929 -83.58 -8.22 -8.91
CA GLY A 929 -83.42 -6.94 -8.21
C GLY A 929 -82.46 -5.94 -8.88
N GLY A 930 -81.78 -6.32 -9.97
CA GLY A 930 -80.95 -5.41 -10.76
C GLY A 930 -81.74 -4.27 -11.40
N SER A 931 -81.05 -3.17 -11.74
CA SER A 931 -81.63 -1.95 -12.31
C SER A 931 -80.85 -1.49 -13.54
N THR A 932 -81.53 -1.29 -14.66
CA THR A 932 -80.97 -0.66 -15.86
C THR A 932 -81.68 0.66 -16.14
N ASP A 933 -80.96 1.76 -16.01
CA ASP A 933 -81.45 3.13 -16.17
C ASP A 933 -80.87 3.77 -17.44
N ILE A 934 -81.72 4.06 -18.41
CA ILE A 934 -81.38 4.67 -19.69
C ILE A 934 -81.97 6.08 -19.73
N ASN A 935 -81.12 7.10 -19.72
CA ASN A 935 -81.57 8.48 -19.74
C ASN A 935 -81.95 8.97 -21.16
N GLY A 936 -81.37 8.37 -22.21
CA GLY A 936 -81.72 8.63 -23.62
C GLY A 936 -82.85 7.75 -24.15
N ASN A 937 -82.86 7.53 -25.47
CA ASN A 937 -83.81 6.63 -26.13
C ASN A 937 -83.26 5.19 -26.18
N LEU A 938 -84.16 4.21 -26.25
CA LEU A 938 -83.82 2.81 -26.51
C LEU A 938 -84.34 2.39 -27.89
N SER A 939 -83.42 2.03 -28.79
CA SER A 939 -83.74 1.39 -30.07
C SER A 939 -83.46 -0.10 -29.93
N ASN A 940 -84.51 -0.92 -29.85
CA ASN A 940 -84.40 -2.36 -29.65
C ASN A 940 -84.74 -3.15 -30.93
N ASN A 941 -83.74 -3.79 -31.52
CA ASN A 941 -83.87 -4.78 -32.59
C ASN A 941 -83.59 -6.22 -32.11
N GLY A 942 -83.02 -6.39 -30.91
CA GLY A 942 -82.70 -7.69 -30.29
C GLY A 942 -83.69 -8.08 -29.19
N THR A 943 -83.17 -8.58 -28.07
CA THR A 943 -83.97 -8.99 -26.90
C THR A 943 -83.67 -8.08 -25.71
N VAL A 944 -84.72 -7.60 -25.06
CA VAL A 944 -84.65 -6.90 -23.77
C VAL A 944 -85.58 -7.64 -22.81
N ASP A 945 -85.01 -8.23 -21.77
CA ASP A 945 -85.71 -9.01 -20.75
C ASP A 945 -85.58 -8.31 -19.39
N THR A 946 -86.68 -8.19 -18.66
CA THR A 946 -86.71 -7.63 -17.31
C THR A 946 -87.48 -8.56 -16.37
N ASP A 947 -86.78 -9.40 -15.59
CA ASP A 947 -87.39 -10.41 -14.72
C ASP A 947 -87.08 -10.20 -13.23
N ASN A 948 -88.06 -9.76 -12.44
CA ASN A 948 -87.85 -9.33 -11.05
C ASN A 948 -86.80 -8.20 -10.88
N GLY A 949 -86.48 -7.46 -11.95
CA GLY A 949 -85.60 -6.27 -11.96
C GLY A 949 -86.34 -5.00 -12.41
N SER A 950 -85.60 -3.91 -12.65
CA SER A 950 -86.17 -2.64 -13.11
C SER A 950 -85.44 -2.06 -14.33
N LEU A 951 -86.15 -1.89 -15.45
CA LEU A 951 -85.67 -1.18 -16.62
C LEU A 951 -86.36 0.18 -16.71
N ASN A 952 -85.62 1.29 -16.62
CA ASN A 952 -86.16 2.63 -16.73
C ASN A 952 -85.57 3.37 -17.94
N VAL A 953 -86.38 3.68 -18.93
CA VAL A 953 -86.01 4.48 -20.10
C VAL A 953 -86.67 5.85 -19.99
N ASN A 954 -85.90 6.92 -19.78
CA ASN A 954 -86.46 8.28 -19.69
C ASN A 954 -86.91 8.81 -21.05
N GLY A 955 -86.28 8.38 -22.15
CA GLY A 955 -86.64 8.73 -23.52
C GLY A 955 -87.74 7.85 -24.10
N SER A 956 -87.81 7.84 -25.45
CA SER A 956 -88.73 6.99 -26.20
C SER A 956 -88.09 5.63 -26.50
N VAL A 957 -88.94 4.63 -26.73
CA VAL A 957 -88.53 3.28 -27.11
C VAL A 957 -89.02 2.95 -28.51
N ASP A 958 -88.11 2.63 -29.41
CA ASP A 958 -88.41 2.08 -30.74
C ASP A 958 -88.12 0.56 -30.69
N ASN A 959 -89.17 -0.26 -30.60
CA ASN A 959 -89.08 -1.71 -30.44
C ASN A 959 -89.42 -2.46 -31.73
N ASN A 960 -88.40 -2.98 -32.41
CA ASN A 960 -88.52 -3.92 -33.52
C ASN A 960 -88.19 -5.38 -33.11
N GLY A 961 -87.56 -5.57 -31.94
CA GLY A 961 -87.20 -6.86 -31.36
C GLY A 961 -88.22 -7.37 -30.34
N SER A 962 -87.74 -7.93 -29.21
CA SER A 962 -88.57 -8.33 -28.07
C SER A 962 -88.28 -7.47 -26.85
N LEU A 963 -89.33 -6.96 -26.21
CA LEU A 963 -89.29 -6.23 -24.94
C LEU A 963 -90.19 -6.95 -23.94
N ASN A 964 -89.58 -7.71 -23.02
CA ASN A 964 -90.29 -8.58 -22.09
C ASN A 964 -90.13 -8.11 -20.65
N THR A 965 -91.22 -8.14 -19.87
CA THR A 965 -91.22 -7.80 -18.44
C THR A 965 -91.97 -8.88 -17.66
N SER A 966 -91.35 -9.48 -16.66
CA SER A 966 -91.91 -10.58 -15.86
C SER A 966 -91.52 -10.53 -14.39
N GLY A 967 -92.24 -11.30 -13.57
CA GLY A 967 -91.96 -11.47 -12.14
C GLY A 967 -92.61 -10.43 -11.23
N ASP A 968 -92.84 -10.79 -9.97
CA ASP A 968 -93.60 -9.99 -8.99
C ASP A 968 -93.03 -8.58 -8.75
N ASN A 969 -91.72 -8.39 -8.97
CA ASN A 969 -91.03 -7.10 -8.85
C ASN A 969 -90.48 -6.57 -10.19
N GLY A 970 -90.78 -7.24 -11.31
CA GLY A 970 -90.32 -6.83 -12.64
C GLY A 970 -91.03 -5.56 -13.08
N THR A 971 -90.26 -4.52 -13.40
CA THR A 971 -90.81 -3.22 -13.82
C THR A 971 -90.07 -2.66 -15.02
N THR A 972 -90.78 -2.36 -16.10
CA THR A 972 -90.24 -1.58 -17.22
C THR A 972 -90.97 -0.24 -17.28
N SER A 973 -90.25 0.87 -17.21
CA SER A 973 -90.81 2.22 -17.26
C SER A 973 -90.27 2.99 -18.47
N ILE A 974 -91.15 3.62 -19.24
CA ILE A 974 -90.83 4.41 -20.43
C ILE A 974 -91.38 5.83 -20.24
N GLY A 975 -90.48 6.80 -20.19
CA GLY A 975 -90.74 8.23 -20.00
C GLY A 975 -91.23 8.96 -21.27
N GLY A 976 -91.00 8.37 -22.44
CA GLY A 976 -91.42 8.90 -23.74
C GLY A 976 -92.52 8.06 -24.41
N ASP A 977 -92.53 8.10 -25.75
CA ASP A 977 -93.42 7.27 -26.57
C ASP A 977 -92.83 5.86 -26.74
N LEU A 978 -93.68 4.85 -26.93
CA LEU A 978 -93.29 3.49 -27.33
C LEU A 978 -93.80 3.22 -28.74
N ASN A 979 -92.89 3.09 -29.70
CA ASN A 979 -93.19 2.66 -31.07
C ASN A 979 -92.85 1.17 -31.19
N ASN A 980 -93.86 0.32 -31.22
CA ASN A 980 -93.73 -1.13 -31.28
C ASN A 980 -94.03 -1.67 -32.67
N SER A 981 -93.01 -2.19 -33.34
CA SER A 981 -93.09 -2.99 -34.57
C SER A 981 -92.72 -4.47 -34.32
N GLY A 982 -92.21 -4.80 -33.13
CA GLY A 982 -91.82 -6.15 -32.69
C GLY A 982 -92.76 -6.75 -31.65
N ASN A 983 -92.22 -7.38 -30.60
CA ASN A 983 -92.97 -7.98 -29.50
C ASN A 983 -92.77 -7.20 -28.20
N VAL A 984 -93.85 -6.90 -27.49
CA VAL A 984 -93.86 -6.39 -26.13
C VAL A 984 -94.65 -7.40 -25.30
N SER A 985 -94.05 -7.94 -24.25
CA SER A 985 -94.68 -8.97 -23.40
C SER A 985 -94.59 -8.59 -21.93
N THR A 986 -95.70 -8.68 -21.22
CA THR A 986 -95.81 -8.38 -19.77
C THR A 986 -96.52 -9.51 -19.06
N THR A 987 -95.80 -10.31 -18.28
CA THR A 987 -96.31 -11.57 -17.73
C THR A 987 -95.98 -11.74 -16.26
N ASP A 988 -96.57 -12.74 -15.59
CA ASP A 988 -96.18 -13.19 -14.24
C ASP A 988 -96.05 -12.04 -13.22
N ASN A 989 -97.07 -11.17 -13.16
CA ASN A 989 -97.15 -9.97 -12.31
C ASN A 989 -96.14 -8.83 -12.62
N GLY A 990 -95.38 -8.92 -13.71
CA GLY A 990 -94.52 -7.83 -14.19
C GLY A 990 -95.34 -6.61 -14.64
N THR A 991 -94.74 -5.42 -14.57
CA THR A 991 -95.42 -4.15 -14.88
C THR A 991 -94.66 -3.34 -15.95
N LEU A 992 -95.31 -3.02 -17.06
CA LEU A 992 -94.84 -2.04 -18.05
C LEU A 992 -95.60 -0.73 -17.87
N ASN A 993 -94.88 0.38 -17.69
CA ASN A 993 -95.42 1.72 -17.59
C ASN A 993 -94.91 2.57 -18.75
N VAL A 994 -95.78 3.07 -19.61
CA VAL A 994 -95.45 4.04 -20.66
C VAL A 994 -96.13 5.35 -20.32
N THR A 995 -95.39 6.43 -20.11
CA THR A 995 -96.00 7.73 -19.78
C THR A 995 -96.48 8.50 -21.03
N GLY A 996 -95.83 8.30 -22.17
CA GLY A 996 -96.21 8.88 -23.46
C GLY A 996 -97.25 8.06 -24.22
N ASN A 997 -97.29 8.22 -25.54
CA ASN A 997 -98.16 7.47 -26.44
C ASN A 997 -97.54 6.13 -26.81
N VAL A 998 -98.39 5.15 -27.13
CA VAL A 998 -97.96 3.87 -27.69
C VAL A 998 -98.46 3.78 -29.14
N SER A 999 -97.55 3.57 -30.09
CA SER A 999 -97.88 3.19 -31.47
C SER A 999 -97.53 1.71 -31.64
N ASN A 1000 -98.53 0.86 -31.82
CA ASN A 1000 -98.34 -0.55 -32.16
C ASN A 1000 -98.57 -0.72 -33.66
N ASP A 1001 -97.52 -0.92 -34.43
CA ASP A 1001 -97.56 -1.04 -35.89
C ASP A 1001 -98.11 -2.40 -36.34
N GLU A 1002 -98.34 -2.58 -37.65
CA GLU A 1002 -99.03 -3.78 -38.20
C GLU A 1002 -98.36 -5.12 -37.83
N SER A 1003 -97.03 -5.14 -37.69
CA SER A 1003 -96.27 -6.32 -37.22
C SER A 1003 -96.11 -6.39 -35.71
N GLY A 1004 -96.46 -5.34 -34.99
CA GLY A 1004 -96.30 -5.21 -33.55
C GLY A 1004 -97.30 -6.06 -32.77
N THR A 1005 -96.81 -6.70 -31.70
CA THR A 1005 -97.62 -7.39 -30.69
C THR A 1005 -97.37 -6.79 -29.31
N ILE A 1006 -98.44 -6.49 -28.58
CA ILE A 1006 -98.40 -6.18 -27.15
C ILE A 1006 -99.20 -7.27 -26.43
N ASP A 1007 -98.56 -8.10 -25.63
CA ASP A 1007 -99.18 -9.16 -24.83
C ASP A 1007 -99.06 -8.83 -23.33
N THR A 1008 -100.18 -8.84 -22.63
CA THR A 1008 -100.27 -8.63 -21.19
C THR A 1008 -101.01 -9.79 -20.55
N SER A 1009 -100.29 -10.71 -19.91
CA SER A 1009 -100.89 -11.95 -19.44
C SER A 1009 -100.46 -12.41 -18.05
N ASN A 1010 -101.13 -13.44 -17.50
CA ASN A 1010 -100.77 -14.11 -16.24
C ASN A 1010 -100.49 -13.16 -15.06
N GLY A 1011 -101.36 -12.16 -14.84
CA GLY A 1011 -101.25 -11.19 -13.75
C GLY A 1011 -100.38 -9.97 -14.06
N GLY A 1012 -99.69 -9.92 -15.20
CA GLY A 1012 -98.93 -8.75 -15.64
C GLY A 1012 -99.80 -7.51 -15.89
N SER A 1013 -99.19 -6.33 -15.86
CA SER A 1013 -99.84 -5.03 -16.04
C SER A 1013 -99.12 -4.18 -17.08
N THR A 1014 -99.84 -3.61 -18.04
CA THR A 1014 -99.35 -2.60 -18.99
C THR A 1014 -100.15 -1.31 -18.82
N ASP A 1015 -99.51 -0.25 -18.35
CA ASP A 1015 -100.12 1.05 -18.11
C ASP A 1015 -99.59 2.08 -19.11
N ILE A 1016 -100.48 2.73 -19.84
CA ILE A 1016 -100.21 3.72 -20.88
C ILE A 1016 -100.82 5.07 -20.46
N GLY A 1017 -99.96 6.06 -20.23
CA GLY A 1017 -100.31 7.42 -19.81
C GLY A 1017 -100.91 8.27 -20.92
N GLY A 1018 -100.48 8.06 -22.17
CA GLY A 1018 -100.96 8.76 -23.36
C GLY A 1018 -102.02 7.98 -24.14
N ASN A 1019 -102.05 8.20 -25.46
CA ASN A 1019 -102.94 7.48 -26.38
C ASN A 1019 -102.30 6.17 -26.86
N LEU A 1020 -103.12 5.18 -27.21
CA LEU A 1020 -102.69 3.95 -27.88
C LEU A 1020 -103.21 3.93 -29.32
N SER A 1021 -102.31 4.00 -30.30
CA SER A 1021 -102.61 3.77 -31.71
C SER A 1021 -102.23 2.34 -32.06
N ASN A 1022 -103.22 1.47 -32.25
CA ASN A 1022 -103.01 0.05 -32.53
C ASN A 1022 -103.35 -0.31 -33.97
N ASN A 1023 -102.35 -0.65 -34.78
CA ASN A 1023 -102.48 -1.24 -36.11
C ASN A 1023 -102.10 -2.75 -36.12
N GLY A 1024 -101.45 -3.26 -35.06
CA GLY A 1024 -101.05 -4.66 -34.91
C GLY A 1024 -101.97 -5.47 -34.00
N THR A 1025 -101.39 -6.26 -33.09
CA THR A 1025 -102.13 -7.06 -32.10
C THR A 1025 -101.85 -6.58 -30.69
N VAL A 1026 -102.89 -6.40 -29.89
CA VAL A 1026 -102.82 -6.13 -28.46
C VAL A 1026 -103.69 -7.18 -27.77
N ASP A 1027 -103.08 -8.05 -26.98
CA ASP A 1027 -103.72 -9.14 -26.26
C ASP A 1027 -103.57 -8.92 -24.75
N THR A 1028 -104.64 -9.12 -23.99
CA THR A 1028 -104.66 -9.01 -22.54
C THR A 1028 -105.35 -10.24 -21.95
N ASP A 1029 -104.58 -11.26 -21.54
CA ASP A 1029 -105.11 -12.55 -21.06
C ASP A 1029 -104.78 -12.84 -19.58
N ASN A 1030 -105.75 -12.71 -18.68
CA ASN A 1030 -105.53 -12.70 -17.22
C ASN A 1030 -104.55 -11.63 -16.71
N GLY A 1031 -104.25 -10.60 -17.52
CA GLY A 1031 -103.46 -9.41 -17.14
C GLY A 1031 -104.29 -8.12 -17.12
N SER A 1032 -103.64 -6.96 -16.98
CA SER A 1032 -104.29 -5.64 -16.99
C SER A 1032 -103.66 -4.66 -17.97
N LEU A 1033 -104.40 -4.18 -18.96
CA LEU A 1033 -103.99 -3.11 -19.85
C LEU A 1033 -104.76 -1.83 -19.51
N ASN A 1034 -104.10 -0.77 -19.05
CA ASN A 1034 -104.75 0.51 -18.73
C ASN A 1034 -104.23 1.62 -19.62
N VAL A 1035 -105.10 2.18 -20.47
CA VAL A 1035 -104.80 3.35 -21.31
C VAL A 1035 -105.51 4.56 -20.71
N ASN A 1036 -104.77 5.57 -20.27
CA ASN A 1036 -105.36 6.79 -19.71
C ASN A 1036 -105.93 7.73 -20.79
N GLY A 1037 -105.32 7.74 -21.98
CA GLY A 1037 -105.77 8.50 -23.15
C GLY A 1037 -106.82 7.77 -23.99
N SER A 1038 -106.91 8.17 -25.26
CA SER A 1038 -107.79 7.54 -26.26
C SER A 1038 -107.10 6.38 -26.96
N VAL A 1039 -107.87 5.43 -27.48
CA VAL A 1039 -107.38 4.29 -28.26
C VAL A 1039 -107.87 4.40 -29.70
N ASP A 1040 -106.94 4.47 -30.66
CA ASP A 1040 -107.22 4.36 -32.09
C ASP A 1040 -106.87 2.94 -32.53
N ASN A 1041 -107.86 2.06 -32.65
CA ASN A 1041 -107.67 0.64 -32.96
C ASN A 1041 -108.03 0.34 -34.42
N ASN A 1042 -107.03 0.13 -35.28
CA ASN A 1042 -107.16 -0.42 -36.63
C ASN A 1042 -106.73 -1.90 -36.73
N GLY A 1043 -106.03 -2.42 -35.72
CA GLY A 1043 -105.57 -3.80 -35.60
C GLY A 1043 -106.53 -4.69 -34.79
N SER A 1044 -105.99 -5.56 -33.94
CA SER A 1044 -106.75 -6.38 -32.98
C SER A 1044 -106.47 -5.96 -31.54
N LEU A 1045 -107.51 -5.75 -30.74
CA LEU A 1045 -107.45 -5.48 -29.31
C LEU A 1045 -108.30 -6.54 -28.58
N ASN A 1046 -107.66 -7.51 -27.93
CA ASN A 1046 -108.33 -8.63 -27.30
C ASN A 1046 -108.13 -8.61 -25.78
N THR A 1047 -109.20 -8.91 -25.03
CA THR A 1047 -109.18 -9.05 -23.58
C THR A 1047 -109.83 -10.38 -23.20
N SER A 1048 -109.13 -11.24 -22.47
CA SER A 1048 -109.62 -12.58 -22.08
C SER A 1048 -109.19 -13.00 -20.68
N GLY A 1049 -109.84 -14.02 -20.12
CA GLY A 1049 -109.50 -14.61 -18.82
C GLY A 1049 -110.20 -13.95 -17.62
N ASP A 1050 -110.33 -14.70 -16.52
CA ASP A 1050 -111.08 -14.30 -15.31
C ASP A 1050 -110.59 -13.00 -14.66
N ASN A 1051 -109.30 -12.67 -14.82
CA ASN A 1051 -108.68 -11.44 -14.31
C ASN A 1051 -108.23 -10.49 -15.43
N GLY A 1052 -108.52 -10.81 -16.69
CA GLY A 1052 -108.16 -9.99 -17.84
C GLY A 1052 -108.93 -8.68 -17.85
N THR A 1053 -108.24 -7.55 -17.81
CA THR A 1053 -108.88 -6.23 -17.78
C THR A 1053 -108.21 -5.29 -18.77
N THR A 1054 -108.99 -4.68 -19.67
CA THR A 1054 -108.53 -3.57 -20.49
C THR A 1054 -109.34 -2.34 -20.11
N SER A 1055 -108.68 -1.25 -19.72
CA SER A 1055 -109.30 0.01 -19.32
C SER A 1055 -108.85 1.12 -20.25
N ILE A 1056 -109.77 1.95 -20.72
CA ILE A 1056 -109.53 3.08 -21.62
C ILE A 1056 -110.15 4.32 -21.01
N GLY A 1057 -109.34 5.32 -20.69
CA GLY A 1057 -109.74 6.56 -20.02
C GLY A 1057 -110.41 7.56 -20.96
N GLY A 1058 -110.00 7.60 -22.22
CA GLY A 1058 -110.54 8.45 -23.29
C GLY A 1058 -111.53 7.73 -24.21
N ASP A 1059 -111.58 8.19 -25.47
CA ASP A 1059 -112.43 7.61 -26.50
C ASP A 1059 -111.77 6.36 -27.13
N LEU A 1060 -112.56 5.41 -27.61
CA LEU A 1060 -112.09 4.26 -28.40
C LEU A 1060 -112.61 4.39 -29.83
N ASN A 1061 -111.73 4.73 -30.76
CA ASN A 1061 -112.00 4.74 -32.19
C ASN A 1061 -111.59 3.39 -32.78
N ASN A 1062 -112.55 2.51 -33.01
CA ASN A 1062 -112.28 1.16 -33.48
C ASN A 1062 -112.62 1.01 -34.96
N SER A 1063 -111.62 0.88 -35.83
CA SER A 1063 -111.76 0.46 -37.23
C SER A 1063 -111.32 -0.99 -37.48
N GLY A 1064 -110.69 -1.63 -36.49
CA GLY A 1064 -110.17 -2.99 -36.54
C GLY A 1064 -111.08 -4.01 -35.83
N ASN A 1065 -110.49 -4.90 -35.03
CA ASN A 1065 -111.18 -5.86 -34.19
C ASN A 1065 -110.94 -5.54 -32.71
N VAL A 1066 -112.00 -5.52 -31.93
CA VAL A 1066 -111.97 -5.48 -30.46
C VAL A 1066 -112.75 -6.69 -29.97
N SER A 1067 -112.14 -7.54 -29.15
CA SER A 1067 -112.78 -8.75 -28.65
C SER A 1067 -112.61 -8.88 -27.15
N THR A 1068 -113.69 -9.17 -26.43
CA THR A 1068 -113.68 -9.48 -25.01
C THR A 1068 -114.30 -10.85 -24.78
N THR A 1069 -113.54 -11.80 -24.24
CA THR A 1069 -113.94 -13.20 -24.13
C THR A 1069 -113.60 -13.79 -22.77
N ASP A 1070 -114.11 -14.98 -22.46
CA ASP A 1070 -113.68 -15.83 -21.34
C ASP A 1070 -113.56 -15.11 -19.98
N ASN A 1071 -114.60 -14.37 -19.59
CA ASN A 1071 -114.69 -13.52 -18.39
C ASN A 1071 -113.80 -12.26 -18.35
N GLY A 1072 -113.08 -11.92 -19.43
CA GLY A 1072 -112.32 -10.68 -19.53
C GLY A 1072 -113.21 -9.43 -19.55
N SER A 1073 -112.66 -8.28 -19.16
CA SER A 1073 -113.40 -7.02 -19.01
C SER A 1073 -112.74 -5.86 -19.76
N LEU A 1074 -113.41 -5.31 -20.78
CA LEU A 1074 -113.06 -4.02 -21.40
C LEU A 1074 -113.90 -2.90 -20.79
N ASN A 1075 -113.27 -1.83 -20.33
CA ASN A 1075 -113.94 -0.66 -19.77
C ASN A 1075 -113.46 0.59 -20.50
N VAL A 1076 -114.35 1.25 -21.24
CA VAL A 1076 -114.09 2.53 -21.92
C VAL A 1076 -114.83 3.62 -21.18
N ASN A 1077 -114.13 4.63 -20.66
CA ASN A 1077 -114.75 5.73 -19.93
C ASN A 1077 -115.31 6.82 -20.87
N GLY A 1078 -114.67 7.03 -22.02
CA GLY A 1078 -115.14 7.93 -23.09
C GLY A 1078 -116.15 7.29 -24.03
N SER A 1079 -116.31 7.90 -25.21
CA SER A 1079 -117.18 7.41 -26.28
C SER A 1079 -116.48 6.35 -27.12
N VAL A 1080 -117.25 5.47 -27.75
CA VAL A 1080 -116.75 4.44 -28.67
C VAL A 1080 -117.26 4.74 -30.08
N ASP A 1081 -116.37 5.04 -31.00
CA ASP A 1081 -116.67 5.16 -32.42
C ASP A 1081 -116.24 3.85 -33.12
N ASN A 1082 -117.20 2.94 -33.32
CA ASN A 1082 -116.96 1.61 -33.87
C ASN A 1082 -117.27 1.55 -35.37
N ASN A 1083 -116.24 1.56 -36.21
CA ASN A 1083 -116.28 1.30 -37.65
C ASN A 1083 -115.80 -0.12 -38.02
N GLY A 1084 -115.22 -0.86 -37.06
CA GLY A 1084 -114.69 -2.23 -37.21
C GLY A 1084 -115.60 -3.30 -36.60
N THR A 1085 -115.04 -4.23 -35.83
CA THR A 1085 -115.76 -5.25 -35.06
C THR A 1085 -115.51 -5.05 -33.57
N LEU A 1086 -116.58 -5.03 -32.77
CA LEU A 1086 -116.56 -5.02 -31.31
C LEU A 1086 -117.34 -6.24 -30.80
N ASN A 1087 -116.65 -7.24 -30.28
CA ASN A 1087 -117.22 -8.51 -29.88
C ASN A 1087 -117.09 -8.74 -28.36
N THR A 1088 -118.17 -9.20 -27.74
CA THR A 1088 -118.25 -9.51 -26.30
C THR A 1088 -118.84 -10.90 -26.14
N THR A 1089 -118.06 -11.90 -25.79
CA THR A 1089 -118.56 -13.29 -25.76
C THR A 1089 -118.04 -14.10 -24.58
N ALA A 1090 -118.55 -15.30 -24.36
CA ALA A 1090 -118.09 -16.25 -23.33
C ALA A 1090 -117.93 -15.61 -21.93
N ASN A 1091 -119.01 -15.00 -21.42
CA ASN A 1091 -119.07 -14.26 -20.14
C ASN A 1091 -118.15 -13.01 -20.04
N GLY A 1092 -117.50 -12.56 -21.13
CA GLY A 1092 -116.76 -11.30 -21.14
C GLY A 1092 -117.66 -10.07 -20.96
N THR A 1093 -117.10 -8.96 -20.47
CA THR A 1093 -117.83 -7.72 -20.22
C THR A 1093 -117.19 -6.55 -20.98
N THR A 1094 -117.96 -5.81 -21.76
CA THR A 1094 -117.56 -4.50 -22.29
C THR A 1094 -118.44 -3.42 -21.68
N SER A 1095 -117.85 -2.43 -21.02
CA SER A 1095 -118.55 -1.28 -20.45
C SER A 1095 -118.09 0.01 -21.11
N ILE A 1096 -119.04 0.87 -21.51
CA ILE A 1096 -118.82 2.13 -22.22
C ILE A 1096 -119.49 3.26 -21.43
N GLY A 1097 -118.68 4.20 -20.96
CA GLY A 1097 -119.07 5.35 -20.15
C GLY A 1097 -119.72 6.47 -20.96
N GLY A 1098 -119.26 6.68 -22.20
CA GLY A 1098 -119.76 7.70 -23.14
C GLY A 1098 -120.79 7.18 -24.15
N ASP A 1099 -120.86 7.84 -25.31
CA ASP A 1099 -121.75 7.45 -26.42
C ASP A 1099 -121.12 6.28 -27.22
N LEU A 1100 -121.92 5.37 -27.73
CA LEU A 1100 -121.49 4.33 -28.68
C LEU A 1100 -122.01 4.69 -30.06
N ASN A 1101 -121.13 5.12 -30.97
CA ASN A 1101 -121.46 5.38 -32.37
C ASN A 1101 -120.95 4.20 -33.23
N ASN A 1102 -121.87 3.36 -33.67
CA ASN A 1102 -121.56 2.17 -34.45
C ASN A 1102 -121.87 2.36 -35.94
N SER A 1103 -120.86 2.20 -36.79
CA SER A 1103 -120.97 2.01 -38.24
C SER A 1103 -120.39 0.68 -38.72
N GLY A 1104 -119.84 -0.13 -37.81
CA GLY A 1104 -119.31 -1.48 -38.05
C GLY A 1104 -120.16 -2.57 -37.39
N ASN A 1105 -119.53 -3.63 -36.88
CA ASN A 1105 -120.22 -4.74 -36.21
C ASN A 1105 -120.02 -4.70 -34.70
N VAL A 1106 -121.09 -4.77 -33.93
CA VAL A 1106 -121.08 -5.00 -32.47
C VAL A 1106 -121.81 -6.32 -32.23
N SER A 1107 -121.20 -7.25 -31.51
CA SER A 1107 -121.77 -8.58 -31.26
C SER A 1107 -121.61 -8.95 -29.79
N THR A 1108 -122.69 -9.31 -29.10
CA THR A 1108 -122.64 -9.91 -27.77
C THR A 1108 -123.26 -11.30 -27.78
N THR A 1109 -122.50 -12.33 -27.45
CA THR A 1109 -122.96 -13.74 -27.50
C THR A 1109 -122.49 -14.54 -26.28
N ASP A 1110 -123.01 -15.76 -26.07
CA ASP A 1110 -122.55 -16.69 -25.02
C ASP A 1110 -122.36 -16.05 -23.62
N ASN A 1111 -123.41 -15.38 -23.11
CA ASN A 1111 -123.44 -14.64 -21.84
C ASN A 1111 -122.47 -13.44 -21.72
N GLY A 1112 -121.90 -12.96 -22.84
CA GLY A 1112 -121.19 -11.68 -22.87
C GLY A 1112 -122.11 -10.50 -22.51
N THR A 1113 -121.56 -9.45 -21.90
CA THR A 1113 -122.34 -8.30 -21.41
C THR A 1113 -121.79 -6.99 -21.97
N LEU A 1114 -122.59 -6.27 -22.77
CA LEU A 1114 -122.30 -4.90 -23.20
C LEU A 1114 -123.14 -3.90 -22.39
N ASN A 1115 -122.46 -2.99 -21.68
CA ASN A 1115 -123.09 -1.93 -20.90
C ASN A 1115 -122.71 -0.57 -21.49
N VAL A 1116 -123.71 0.24 -21.87
CA VAL A 1116 -123.48 1.60 -22.39
C VAL A 1116 -124.28 2.59 -21.53
N THR A 1117 -123.62 3.62 -21.00
CA THR A 1117 -124.28 4.63 -20.16
C THR A 1117 -124.67 5.91 -20.92
N GLY A 1118 -124.04 6.20 -22.07
CA GLY A 1118 -124.43 7.26 -23.00
C GLY A 1118 -125.46 6.84 -24.04
N ASN A 1119 -125.56 7.58 -25.14
CA ASN A 1119 -126.43 7.27 -26.27
C ASN A 1119 -125.80 6.22 -27.18
N VAL A 1120 -126.63 5.31 -27.71
CA VAL A 1120 -126.23 4.38 -28.76
C VAL A 1120 -126.75 4.92 -30.10
N SER A 1121 -125.84 5.27 -30.99
CA SER A 1121 -126.12 5.62 -32.40
C SER A 1121 -125.64 4.49 -33.28
N ASN A 1122 -126.51 3.96 -34.15
CA ASN A 1122 -126.16 2.91 -35.12
C ASN A 1122 -126.49 3.40 -36.53
N ASP A 1123 -125.47 3.64 -37.34
CA ASP A 1123 -125.59 4.13 -38.71
C ASP A 1123 -126.10 3.04 -39.67
N GLU A 1124 -126.56 3.42 -40.87
CA GLU A 1124 -127.18 2.48 -41.84
C GLU A 1124 -126.28 1.29 -42.22
N ASN A 1125 -124.96 1.42 -42.06
CA ASN A 1125 -123.97 0.39 -42.38
C ASN A 1125 -123.53 -0.43 -41.16
N GLY A 1126 -123.96 -0.08 -39.94
CA GLY A 1126 -123.61 -0.78 -38.71
C GLY A 1126 -124.61 -1.87 -38.30
N THR A 1127 -124.11 -2.97 -37.75
CA THR A 1127 -124.90 -4.05 -37.13
C THR A 1127 -124.61 -4.15 -35.63
N ILE A 1128 -125.67 -4.27 -34.82
CA ILE A 1128 -125.61 -4.61 -33.40
C ILE A 1128 -126.40 -5.92 -33.24
N ASP A 1129 -125.72 -7.00 -32.87
CA ASP A 1129 -126.30 -8.31 -32.58
C ASP A 1129 -126.07 -8.63 -31.09
N THR A 1130 -127.14 -8.86 -30.33
CA THR A 1130 -127.06 -8.97 -28.86
C THR A 1130 -127.78 -10.16 -28.29
#